data_AF-A0A939Y9S7-F1
#
_entry.id   AF-A0A939Y9S7-F1
#
_cell.length_a   1.000
_cell.length_b   1.000
_cell.length_c   1.000
_cell.angle_alpha   90.00
_cell.angle_beta   90.00
_cell.angle_gamma   90.00
#
_symmetry.space_group_name_H-M   'P 1'
#
loop_
_entity.id
_entity.type
_entity.pdbx_description
1 polymer ?
#
loop_
_entity_poly.entity_id
_entity_poly.type
_entity_poly.pdbx_seq_one_letter_code
_entity_poly.pdbx_strand_id
1 'polypeptide(L)'
;MKKILLQLSFVLLVFCSAYAQELSVCSYNLRNKNSSDTNAGNGWATRRTYLINLVNFQQPDLLGVQEAISSQMTDMRNGLSAYGSIGVGRTDGVNSGEFSAIFYRKETLVLLDNGDFWLSDTPYKPSKGFPSKGGSTSYYRICTWGKFFHKPTGTVIYYFNTHLDLDETNRQQSYYLIKQKIEEIASKTAPVIISGDYNAVQTGDAYKLFYNSGFLYDCYVRAKQKFITNGTCPGFNANGYSTVSGELRRIDHIFVTRAFNIDHYAVFNPCYYSESGSVDYHLRAYSDHSPVFAKLSIRNPEMAELPTTPPPSVNGVYQLSTPEHLLVFSYIVNGKAGFSQNAAAKAVLLNDIDMKNVNGWLPIGTESKPYTGTFDGQGYAIQNLTVKTGKSYSGLFGKTSGATIRDFQLSGSLTVAEWTSEHGAIGYADASTITDVHSALNITSSKANNDTRHLGGIAGTIAASSTISRCSYTGTLSDAGTNTVGGIVGYADGTNNRISNSINYGSVKSKGSETNTGGILGYVNYAGFKVSNCVNVGTVSGNESYAGQIMGRQVKAMSTLPTDLYYLDGQTLKAFGTETETSSATGATAVTAEQLASGEVCYKLNGDQSVINWYQTLPSSDVTILADPYPMLQTSHQRVWCYDGVYSNDSPNGINSLTPTFSRGEGTIYNLAGQRLSRMHKGINIINGKKIIK
;
A
#
# COMPACT_ATOMS: atom_id res chain seq x y z
N MET A 1 -16.96 -57.57 -7.46
CA MET A 1 -17.91 -56.47 -7.73
C MET A 1 -18.08 -55.49 -6.56
N LYS A 2 -16.98 -55.09 -5.87
CA LYS A 2 -17.01 -54.05 -4.81
C LYS A 2 -15.95 -52.95 -4.99
N LYS A 3 -15.27 -52.91 -6.15
CA LYS A 3 -14.25 -51.91 -6.47
C LYS A 3 -14.62 -50.95 -7.61
N ILE A 4 -15.83 -51.08 -8.19
CA ILE A 4 -16.27 -50.25 -9.34
C ILE A 4 -17.28 -49.17 -8.93
N LEU A 5 -17.90 -49.24 -7.74
CA LEU A 5 -18.85 -48.22 -7.28
C LEU A 5 -18.23 -47.00 -6.58
N LEU A 6 -16.94 -47.02 -6.23
CA LEU A 6 -16.29 -45.88 -5.56
C LEU A 6 -15.59 -44.91 -6.52
N GLN A 7 -15.46 -45.27 -7.80
CA GLN A 7 -14.86 -44.40 -8.82
C GLN A 7 -15.89 -43.59 -9.62
N LEU A 8 -17.20 -43.89 -9.49
CA LEU A 8 -18.26 -43.08 -10.09
C LEU A 8 -18.76 -41.93 -9.19
N SER A 9 -18.38 -41.90 -7.91
CA SER A 9 -18.77 -40.82 -6.98
C SER A 9 -17.77 -39.65 -6.96
N PHE A 10 -16.59 -39.80 -7.59
CA PHE A 10 -15.53 -38.77 -7.59
C PHE A 10 -15.37 -38.05 -8.94
N VAL A 11 -16.14 -38.45 -9.97
CA VAL A 11 -16.14 -37.81 -11.29
C VAL A 11 -17.35 -36.88 -11.50
N LEU A 12 -18.28 -36.82 -10.52
CA LEU A 12 -19.47 -35.97 -10.58
C LEU A 12 -19.33 -34.64 -9.80
N LEU A 13 -18.11 -34.08 -9.68
CA LEU A 13 -17.87 -32.89 -8.86
C LEU A 13 -16.97 -31.80 -9.47
N VAL A 14 -16.68 -31.83 -10.77
CA VAL A 14 -15.93 -30.72 -11.42
C VAL A 14 -16.49 -30.39 -12.80
N PHE A 15 -17.79 -30.11 -12.87
CA PHE A 15 -18.37 -29.25 -13.92
C PHE A 15 -19.54 -28.44 -13.33
N CYS A 16 -19.38 -27.94 -12.09
CA CYS A 16 -20.13 -26.76 -11.70
C CYS A 16 -19.39 -25.60 -12.37
N SER A 17 -19.85 -25.23 -13.57
CA SER A 17 -19.43 -23.99 -14.21
C SER A 17 -19.43 -22.90 -13.15
N ALA A 18 -18.28 -22.29 -12.89
CA ALA A 18 -18.17 -21.09 -12.09
C ALA A 18 -18.88 -19.96 -12.86
N TYR A 19 -20.21 -19.98 -12.85
CA TYR A 19 -21.00 -18.79 -13.13
C TYR A 19 -20.58 -17.80 -12.06
N ALA A 20 -20.00 -16.66 -12.48
CA ALA A 20 -19.78 -15.55 -11.59
C ALA A 20 -21.11 -15.23 -10.92
N GLN A 21 -21.21 -15.45 -9.61
CA GLN A 21 -22.47 -15.28 -8.88
C GLN A 21 -22.70 -13.80 -8.66
N GLU A 22 -23.69 -13.29 -9.39
CA GLU A 22 -24.09 -11.89 -9.48
C GLU A 22 -24.85 -11.45 -8.22
N LEU A 23 -24.46 -10.32 -7.64
CA LEU A 23 -25.15 -9.59 -6.57
C LEU A 23 -25.92 -8.43 -7.20
N SER A 24 -27.24 -8.44 -7.05
CA SER A 24 -28.12 -7.38 -7.57
C SER A 24 -28.39 -6.31 -6.52
N VAL A 25 -28.21 -5.04 -6.89
CA VAL A 25 -28.35 -3.88 -6.00
C VAL A 25 -29.32 -2.87 -6.61
N CYS A 26 -30.17 -2.27 -5.79
CA CYS A 26 -31.10 -1.22 -6.20
C CYS A 26 -31.04 -0.01 -5.24
N SER A 27 -31.00 1.20 -5.78
CA SER A 27 -31.28 2.44 -5.05
C SER A 27 -32.60 3.01 -5.55
N TYR A 28 -33.54 3.31 -4.66
CA TYR A 28 -34.85 3.83 -5.07
C TYR A 28 -35.49 4.77 -4.05
N ASN A 29 -35.56 6.06 -4.40
CA ASN A 29 -36.35 7.03 -3.65
C ASN A 29 -37.84 6.75 -3.93
N LEU A 30 -38.61 6.44 -2.87
CA LEU A 30 -40.00 6.00 -2.98
C LEU A 30 -41.01 7.14 -3.05
N ARG A 31 -40.53 8.37 -2.83
CA ARG A 31 -41.30 9.58 -2.57
C ARG A 31 -42.18 9.47 -1.32
N ASN A 32 -42.00 10.40 -0.38
CA ASN A 32 -42.77 10.41 0.86
C ASN A 32 -44.29 10.54 0.60
N LYS A 33 -45.11 9.83 1.38
CA LYS A 33 -46.58 9.97 1.33
C LYS A 33 -46.98 11.37 1.79
N ASN A 34 -47.61 12.15 0.90
CA ASN A 34 -48.13 13.48 1.21
C ASN A 34 -49.45 13.77 0.46
N SER A 35 -50.16 14.81 0.90
CA SER A 35 -51.46 15.22 0.34
C SER A 35 -51.35 15.87 -1.03
N SER A 36 -50.29 16.64 -1.29
CA SER A 36 -50.07 17.30 -2.59
C SER A 36 -49.99 16.28 -3.73
N ASP A 37 -49.15 15.25 -3.58
CA ASP A 37 -49.01 14.19 -4.56
C ASP A 37 -50.30 13.37 -4.69
N THR A 38 -51.02 13.15 -3.59
CA THR A 38 -52.33 12.49 -3.62
C THR A 38 -53.34 13.28 -4.46
N ASN A 39 -53.41 14.59 -4.26
CA ASN A 39 -54.31 15.48 -5.02
C ASN A 39 -53.91 15.56 -6.50
N ALA A 40 -52.62 15.40 -6.82
CA ALA A 40 -52.12 15.30 -8.20
C ALA A 40 -52.33 13.90 -8.83
N GLY A 41 -52.90 12.95 -8.10
CA GLY A 41 -53.12 11.57 -8.54
C GLY A 41 -51.89 10.66 -8.47
N ASN A 42 -50.84 11.10 -7.79
CA ASN A 42 -49.58 10.36 -7.56
C ASN A 42 -49.46 9.89 -6.09
N GLY A 43 -50.60 9.66 -5.43
CA GLY A 43 -50.64 9.27 -4.02
C GLY A 43 -49.98 7.91 -3.76
N TRP A 44 -49.37 7.73 -2.59
CA TRP A 44 -48.75 6.44 -2.23
C TRP A 44 -49.71 5.24 -2.34
N ALA A 45 -50.98 5.43 -1.97
CA ALA A 45 -51.98 4.36 -2.00
C ALA A 45 -52.18 3.76 -3.40
N THR A 46 -52.02 4.55 -4.46
CA THR A 46 -52.11 4.10 -5.85
C THR A 46 -50.78 3.54 -6.37
N ARG A 47 -49.65 4.10 -5.92
CA ARG A 47 -48.30 3.72 -6.40
C ARG A 47 -47.76 2.44 -5.77
N ARG A 48 -48.05 2.19 -4.49
CA ARG A 48 -47.37 1.17 -3.66
C ARG A 48 -47.40 -0.24 -4.26
N THR A 49 -48.54 -0.66 -4.80
CA THR A 49 -48.71 -2.02 -5.33
C THR A 49 -47.79 -2.25 -6.52
N TYR A 50 -47.75 -1.29 -7.46
CA TYR A 50 -46.90 -1.35 -8.64
C TYR A 50 -45.41 -1.32 -8.26
N LEU A 51 -45.05 -0.46 -7.31
CA LEU A 51 -43.67 -0.33 -6.83
C LEU A 51 -43.20 -1.63 -6.15
N ILE A 52 -43.98 -2.18 -5.22
CA ILE A 52 -43.68 -3.44 -4.53
C ILE A 52 -43.59 -4.59 -5.54
N ASN A 53 -44.50 -4.65 -6.52
CA ASN A 53 -44.47 -5.68 -7.55
C ASN A 53 -43.22 -5.57 -8.44
N LEU A 54 -42.74 -4.36 -8.75
CA LEU A 54 -41.48 -4.18 -9.46
C LEU A 54 -40.30 -4.75 -8.65
N VAL A 55 -40.23 -4.48 -7.34
CA VAL A 55 -39.19 -5.03 -6.48
C VAL A 55 -39.28 -6.56 -6.42
N ASN A 56 -40.47 -7.13 -6.27
CA ASN A 56 -40.68 -8.59 -6.27
C ASN A 56 -40.38 -9.24 -7.64
N PHE A 57 -40.49 -8.49 -8.74
CA PHE A 57 -40.14 -8.94 -10.08
C PHE A 57 -38.63 -8.90 -10.32
N GLN A 58 -37.98 -7.78 -9.96
CA GLN A 58 -36.53 -7.59 -10.17
C GLN A 58 -35.67 -8.33 -9.14
N GLN A 59 -36.21 -8.57 -7.96
CA GLN A 59 -35.58 -9.29 -6.85
C GLN A 59 -34.14 -8.85 -6.53
N PRO A 60 -33.86 -7.55 -6.31
CA PRO A 60 -32.52 -7.14 -5.91
C PRO A 60 -32.11 -7.84 -4.60
N ASP A 61 -30.84 -8.19 -4.44
CA ASP A 61 -30.33 -8.73 -3.18
C ASP A 61 -30.28 -7.66 -2.11
N LEU A 62 -29.88 -6.44 -2.48
CA LEU A 62 -29.84 -5.25 -1.63
C LEU A 62 -30.66 -4.12 -2.26
N LEU A 63 -31.57 -3.54 -1.50
CA LEU A 63 -32.38 -2.39 -1.90
C LEU A 63 -32.25 -1.27 -0.86
N GLY A 64 -31.63 -0.16 -1.25
CA GLY A 64 -31.65 1.09 -0.49
C GLY A 64 -32.88 1.91 -0.87
N VAL A 65 -33.71 2.28 0.11
CA VAL A 65 -34.88 3.14 -0.10
C VAL A 65 -34.71 4.48 0.59
N GLN A 66 -35.22 5.54 -0.02
CA GLN A 66 -35.23 6.90 0.54
C GLN A 66 -36.67 7.43 0.63
N GLU A 67 -36.87 8.45 1.48
CA GLU A 67 -38.13 9.17 1.73
C GLU A 67 -39.31 8.39 2.32
N ALA A 68 -39.21 7.06 2.46
CA ALA A 68 -40.26 6.26 3.05
C ALA A 68 -40.55 6.72 4.48
N ILE A 69 -41.79 7.10 4.79
CA ILE A 69 -42.23 7.32 6.19
C ILE A 69 -42.69 6.00 6.81
N SER A 70 -42.88 5.96 8.14
CA SER A 70 -43.27 4.74 8.88
C SER A 70 -44.43 3.95 8.25
N SER A 71 -45.51 4.62 7.82
CA SER A 71 -46.63 3.92 7.15
C SER A 71 -46.24 3.27 5.80
N GLN A 72 -45.35 3.90 5.03
CA GLN A 72 -44.83 3.30 3.79
C GLN A 72 -43.87 2.15 4.09
N MET A 73 -43.05 2.27 5.15
CA MET A 73 -42.19 1.17 5.61
C MET A 73 -43.00 -0.06 6.02
N THR A 74 -44.15 0.13 6.68
CA THR A 74 -45.09 -0.97 6.98
C THR A 74 -45.61 -1.63 5.71
N ASP A 75 -46.10 -0.84 4.74
CA ASP A 75 -46.59 -1.36 3.46
C ASP A 75 -45.49 -2.14 2.72
N MET A 76 -44.26 -1.62 2.67
CA MET A 76 -43.11 -2.28 2.02
C MET A 76 -42.73 -3.60 2.72
N ARG A 77 -42.64 -3.62 4.05
CA ARG A 77 -42.33 -4.83 4.82
C ARG A 77 -43.37 -5.93 4.63
N ASN A 78 -44.65 -5.56 4.55
CA ASN A 78 -45.74 -6.50 4.29
C ASN A 78 -45.69 -7.05 2.86
N GLY A 79 -45.37 -6.20 1.88
CA GLY A 79 -45.32 -6.58 0.46
C GLY A 79 -44.06 -7.34 0.03
N LEU A 80 -42.97 -7.27 0.82
CA LEU A 80 -41.67 -7.85 0.51
C LEU A 80 -41.30 -8.95 1.51
N SER A 81 -42.14 -9.99 1.65
CA SER A 81 -41.97 -11.05 2.65
C SER A 81 -40.66 -11.85 2.53
N ALA A 82 -40.06 -11.91 1.33
CA ALA A 82 -38.76 -12.53 1.07
C ALA A 82 -37.57 -11.71 1.63
N TYR A 83 -37.81 -10.47 2.04
CA TYR A 83 -36.78 -9.54 2.49
C TYR A 83 -36.76 -9.41 4.02
N GLY A 84 -35.58 -9.08 4.55
CA GLY A 84 -35.43 -8.40 5.84
C GLY A 84 -35.25 -6.90 5.60
N SER A 85 -35.40 -6.08 6.65
CA SER A 85 -35.18 -4.63 6.55
C SER A 85 -34.48 -4.09 7.79
N ILE A 86 -33.59 -3.11 7.62
CA ILE A 86 -32.94 -2.34 8.68
C ILE A 86 -33.10 -0.83 8.43
N GLY A 87 -32.84 -0.03 9.46
CA GLY A 87 -32.88 1.43 9.44
C GLY A 87 -34.03 2.04 10.22
N VAL A 88 -33.79 3.24 10.75
CA VAL A 88 -34.70 3.97 11.65
C VAL A 88 -35.19 5.29 11.05
N GLY A 89 -36.25 5.85 11.64
CA GLY A 89 -36.76 7.17 11.27
C GLY A 89 -35.76 8.28 11.61
N ARG A 90 -35.46 9.16 10.64
CA ARG A 90 -34.39 10.16 10.77
C ARG A 90 -34.65 11.26 11.82
N THR A 91 -35.88 11.41 12.32
CA THR A 91 -36.22 12.51 13.25
C THR A 91 -35.99 12.14 14.71
N ASP A 92 -36.27 10.89 15.09
CA ASP A 92 -36.21 10.41 16.47
C ASP A 92 -35.27 9.21 16.66
N GLY A 93 -34.74 8.64 15.58
CA GLY A 93 -33.93 7.42 15.63
C GLY A 93 -34.76 6.16 15.90
N VAL A 94 -36.08 6.23 15.69
CA VAL A 94 -37.01 5.13 15.94
C VAL A 94 -37.95 4.99 14.73
N ASN A 95 -39.03 5.78 14.67
CA ASN A 95 -40.06 5.64 13.63
C ASN A 95 -40.56 6.97 13.05
N SER A 96 -40.04 8.12 13.52
CA SER A 96 -40.48 9.44 13.09
C SER A 96 -39.61 9.99 11.96
N GLY A 97 -40.27 10.64 10.99
CA GLY A 97 -39.65 11.13 9.77
C GLY A 97 -39.43 10.06 8.71
N GLU A 98 -38.68 10.44 7.69
CA GLU A 98 -38.31 9.56 6.59
C GLU A 98 -37.16 8.63 6.97
N PHE A 99 -37.08 7.50 6.27
CA PHE A 99 -36.05 6.48 6.44
C PHE A 99 -35.04 6.52 5.28
N SER A 100 -33.81 6.09 5.54
CA SER A 100 -32.85 5.62 4.52
C SER A 100 -32.68 4.10 4.65
N ALA A 101 -33.79 3.37 4.71
CA ALA A 101 -33.80 1.96 5.06
C ALA A 101 -33.12 1.07 4.01
N ILE A 102 -32.64 -0.09 4.45
CA ILE A 102 -32.06 -1.13 3.58
C ILE A 102 -32.93 -2.37 3.69
N PHE A 103 -33.42 -2.85 2.55
CA PHE A 103 -34.04 -4.15 2.40
C PHE A 103 -33.02 -5.14 1.84
N TYR A 104 -32.98 -6.36 2.37
CA TYR A 104 -32.04 -7.39 1.93
C TYR A 104 -32.74 -8.75 1.74
N ARG A 105 -32.41 -9.46 0.67
CA ARG A 105 -33.02 -10.75 0.33
C ARG A 105 -32.50 -11.83 1.27
N LYS A 106 -33.37 -12.37 2.13
CA LYS A 106 -32.98 -13.34 3.19
C LYS A 106 -32.45 -14.66 2.62
N GLU A 107 -32.80 -14.97 1.38
CA GLU A 107 -32.30 -16.14 0.67
C GLU A 107 -30.79 -16.04 0.45
N THR A 108 -30.29 -14.90 -0.02
CA THR A 108 -28.89 -14.70 -0.45
C THR A 108 -28.02 -14.04 0.62
N LEU A 109 -28.61 -13.32 1.58
CA LEU A 109 -27.87 -12.54 2.57
C LEU A 109 -28.24 -12.92 4.01
N VAL A 110 -27.24 -12.90 4.89
CA VAL A 110 -27.41 -12.96 6.34
C VAL A 110 -26.93 -11.63 6.91
N LEU A 111 -27.78 -10.95 7.68
CA LEU A 111 -27.38 -9.75 8.41
C LEU A 111 -26.49 -10.14 9.59
N LEU A 112 -25.29 -9.57 9.64
CA LEU A 112 -24.31 -9.82 10.71
C LEU A 112 -24.27 -8.67 11.72
N ASP A 113 -24.37 -7.44 11.23
CA ASP A 113 -24.35 -6.22 12.04
C ASP A 113 -25.04 -5.09 11.28
N ASN A 114 -25.53 -4.07 11.99
CA ASN A 114 -26.14 -2.90 11.38
C ASN A 114 -26.13 -1.70 12.32
N GLY A 115 -26.34 -0.53 11.74
CA GLY A 115 -26.63 0.66 12.51
C GLY A 115 -26.98 1.84 11.63
N ASP A 116 -27.07 2.99 12.28
CA ASP A 116 -27.46 4.25 11.68
C ASP A 116 -26.57 5.37 12.22
N PHE A 117 -26.30 6.37 11.39
CA PHE A 117 -25.67 7.60 11.84
C PHE A 117 -26.26 8.83 11.14
N TRP A 118 -26.37 9.92 11.88
CA TRP A 118 -26.86 11.21 11.37
C TRP A 118 -25.73 11.98 10.68
N LEU A 119 -26.07 12.65 9.58
CA LEU A 119 -25.11 13.41 8.79
C LEU A 119 -24.93 14.81 9.40
N SER A 120 -24.28 14.87 10.56
CA SER A 120 -24.10 16.08 11.37
C SER A 120 -22.84 16.00 12.25
N ASP A 121 -22.59 17.04 13.04
CA ASP A 121 -21.54 17.07 14.07
C ASP A 121 -21.80 16.09 15.23
N THR A 122 -23.02 15.58 15.37
CA THR A 122 -23.38 14.59 16.41
C THR A 122 -23.97 13.32 15.78
N PRO A 123 -23.16 12.53 15.07
CA PRO A 123 -23.64 11.45 14.20
C PRO A 123 -24.29 10.28 14.95
N TYR A 124 -24.09 10.19 16.27
CA TYR A 124 -24.59 9.12 17.13
C TYR A 124 -25.99 9.39 17.71
N LYS A 125 -26.61 10.53 17.38
CA LYS A 125 -27.97 10.88 17.84
C LYS A 125 -28.75 11.70 16.80
N PRO A 126 -30.10 11.68 16.87
CA PRO A 126 -30.92 12.50 16.01
C PRO A 126 -30.54 13.98 16.06
N SER A 127 -30.11 14.50 14.91
CA SER A 127 -29.64 15.87 14.77
C SER A 127 -29.77 16.34 13.32
N LYS A 128 -29.94 17.64 13.14
CA LYS A 128 -29.95 18.28 11.82
C LYS A 128 -28.52 18.42 11.30
N GLY A 129 -28.38 18.56 9.99
CA GLY A 129 -27.10 18.66 9.31
C GLY A 129 -26.23 19.84 9.76
N PHE A 130 -24.97 19.80 9.31
CA PHE A 130 -23.90 20.74 9.60
C PHE A 130 -24.30 22.22 9.44
N PRO A 131 -23.67 23.14 10.20
CA PRO A 131 -23.89 24.58 10.06
C PRO A 131 -23.61 25.04 8.62
N SER A 132 -24.63 25.55 7.92
CA SER A 132 -24.47 26.11 6.56
C SER A 132 -24.09 27.60 6.62
N LYS A 133 -23.15 28.02 5.76
CA LYS A 133 -22.85 29.44 5.54
C LYS A 133 -24.02 30.06 4.77
N GLY A 134 -24.85 30.84 5.44
CA GLY A 134 -25.96 31.59 4.81
C GLY A 134 -27.34 31.40 5.44
N GLY A 135 -27.45 30.69 6.57
CA GLY A 135 -28.71 30.58 7.31
C GLY A 135 -29.75 29.63 6.70
N SER A 136 -29.36 28.79 5.73
CA SER A 136 -30.25 27.77 5.16
C SER A 136 -30.61 26.69 6.19
N THR A 137 -31.87 26.24 6.20
CA THR A 137 -32.36 25.22 7.14
C THR A 137 -31.83 23.84 6.78
N SER A 138 -30.96 23.25 7.62
CA SER A 138 -30.52 21.86 7.46
C SER A 138 -31.61 20.87 7.88
N TYR A 139 -31.70 19.75 7.15
CA TYR A 139 -32.64 18.67 7.47
C TYR A 139 -31.99 17.65 8.40
N TYR A 140 -32.81 16.85 9.07
CA TYR A 140 -32.34 15.58 9.62
C TYR A 140 -32.01 14.68 8.44
N ARG A 141 -30.73 14.33 8.25
CA ARG A 141 -30.28 13.38 7.24
C ARG A 141 -29.56 12.23 7.93
N ILE A 142 -29.73 11.02 7.41
CA ILE A 142 -29.26 9.78 8.04
C ILE A 142 -28.60 8.89 6.98
N CYS A 143 -27.66 8.06 7.42
CA CYS A 143 -27.13 6.94 6.67
C CYS A 143 -27.36 5.67 7.48
N THR A 144 -28.10 4.72 6.91
CA THR A 144 -28.24 3.37 7.47
C THR A 144 -27.18 2.49 6.84
N TRP A 145 -26.58 1.58 7.61
CA TRP A 145 -25.63 0.61 7.10
C TRP A 145 -25.88 -0.79 7.64
N GLY A 146 -25.50 -1.79 6.86
CA GLY A 146 -25.51 -3.20 7.28
C GLY A 146 -24.28 -3.94 6.81
N LYS A 147 -23.77 -4.83 7.66
CA LYS A 147 -22.76 -5.83 7.36
C LYS A 147 -23.47 -7.15 7.10
N PHE A 148 -23.24 -7.73 5.94
CA PHE A 148 -23.92 -8.91 5.46
C PHE A 148 -22.94 -10.01 5.10
N PHE A 149 -23.28 -11.26 5.38
CA PHE A 149 -22.67 -12.42 4.76
C PHE A 149 -23.45 -12.80 3.51
N HIS A 150 -22.81 -12.70 2.35
CA HIS A 150 -23.39 -13.11 1.07
C HIS A 150 -23.16 -14.61 0.89
N LYS A 151 -24.23 -15.39 1.05
CA LYS A 151 -24.19 -16.86 1.06
C LYS A 151 -23.64 -17.46 -0.23
N PRO A 152 -24.01 -16.98 -1.44
CA PRO A 152 -23.49 -17.54 -2.68
C PRO A 152 -21.96 -17.47 -2.75
N THR A 153 -21.38 -16.31 -2.43
CA THR A 153 -19.93 -16.09 -2.57
C THR A 153 -19.12 -16.37 -1.31
N GLY A 154 -19.77 -16.66 -0.17
CA GLY A 154 -19.11 -16.82 1.12
C GLY A 154 -18.37 -15.57 1.61
N THR A 155 -18.74 -14.39 1.14
CA THR A 155 -18.01 -13.12 1.38
C THR A 155 -18.80 -12.18 2.29
N VAL A 156 -18.10 -11.42 3.14
CA VAL A 156 -18.70 -10.33 3.91
C VAL A 156 -18.75 -9.05 3.06
N ILE A 157 -19.93 -8.44 3.00
CA ILE A 157 -20.21 -7.22 2.24
C ILE A 157 -20.81 -6.17 3.17
N TYR A 158 -20.48 -4.91 2.94
CA TYR A 158 -21.03 -3.78 3.68
C TYR A 158 -21.87 -2.93 2.73
N TYR A 159 -23.10 -2.61 3.14
CA TYR A 159 -24.02 -1.79 2.37
C TYR A 159 -24.40 -0.55 3.16
N PHE A 160 -24.24 0.61 2.55
CA PHE A 160 -24.63 1.92 3.09
C PHE A 160 -25.74 2.49 2.21
N ASN A 161 -26.75 3.11 2.82
CA ASN A 161 -27.81 3.81 2.13
C ASN A 161 -28.07 5.16 2.79
N THR A 162 -28.21 6.21 1.98
CA THR A 162 -28.39 7.57 2.48
C THR A 162 -29.29 8.41 1.59
N HIS A 163 -29.73 9.55 2.13
CA HIS A 163 -30.37 10.63 1.40
C HIS A 163 -29.70 11.93 1.84
N LEU A 164 -28.89 12.55 0.96
CA LEU A 164 -28.12 13.74 1.28
C LEU A 164 -28.99 15.01 1.27
N ASP A 165 -28.45 16.08 1.86
CA ASP A 165 -29.14 17.37 1.98
C ASP A 165 -29.27 18.12 0.63
N LEU A 166 -30.18 19.08 0.58
CA LEU A 166 -30.34 20.02 -0.54
C LEU A 166 -29.30 21.15 -0.49
N ASP A 167 -28.73 21.43 0.68
CA ASP A 167 -27.62 22.36 0.85
C ASP A 167 -26.27 21.73 0.43
N GLU A 168 -25.54 22.39 -0.47
CA GLU A 168 -24.28 21.88 -1.02
C GLU A 168 -23.18 21.72 0.05
N THR A 169 -23.09 22.66 1.00
CA THR A 169 -22.10 22.57 2.08
C THR A 169 -22.35 21.32 2.93
N ASN A 170 -23.61 21.06 3.28
CA ASN A 170 -24.03 19.88 4.01
C ASN A 170 -23.71 18.59 3.25
N ARG A 171 -23.91 18.55 1.92
CA ARG A 171 -23.54 17.38 1.11
C ARG A 171 -22.04 17.07 1.17
N GLN A 172 -21.19 18.09 1.06
CA GLN A 172 -19.73 17.91 1.11
C GLN A 172 -19.27 17.44 2.50
N GLN A 173 -19.80 18.04 3.58
CA GLN A 173 -19.50 17.57 4.94
C GLN A 173 -20.00 16.14 5.19
N SER A 174 -21.18 15.81 4.65
CA SER A 174 -21.73 14.45 4.69
C SER A 174 -20.81 13.44 4.00
N TYR A 175 -20.22 13.79 2.85
CA TYR A 175 -19.22 12.93 2.20
C TYR A 175 -18.04 12.62 3.14
N TYR A 176 -17.47 13.63 3.79
CA TYR A 176 -16.31 13.41 4.67
C TYR A 176 -16.65 12.52 5.86
N LEU A 177 -17.83 12.72 6.46
CA LEU A 177 -18.32 11.85 7.54
C LEU A 177 -18.60 10.42 7.06
N ILE A 178 -19.26 10.25 5.90
CA ILE A 178 -19.52 8.93 5.32
C ILE A 178 -18.21 8.21 5.02
N LYS A 179 -17.23 8.89 4.42
CA LYS A 179 -15.88 8.35 4.18
C LYS A 179 -15.25 7.87 5.48
N GLN A 180 -15.27 8.69 6.53
CA GLN A 180 -14.77 8.31 7.86
C GLN A 180 -15.51 7.07 8.41
N LYS A 181 -16.83 7.01 8.28
CA LYS A 181 -17.63 5.88 8.76
C LYS A 181 -17.39 4.59 7.98
N ILE A 182 -17.19 4.65 6.68
CA ILE A 182 -16.76 3.49 5.88
C ILE A 182 -15.40 2.98 6.37
N GLU A 183 -14.46 3.89 6.66
CA GLU A 183 -13.14 3.54 7.20
C GLU A 183 -13.25 2.84 8.57
N GLU A 184 -14.07 3.38 9.48
CA GLU A 184 -14.31 2.86 10.83
C GLU A 184 -15.01 1.50 10.85
N ILE A 185 -16.03 1.31 10.00
CA ILE A 185 -16.94 0.15 10.05
C ILE A 185 -16.43 -1.02 9.20
N ALA A 186 -15.85 -0.75 8.03
CA ALA A 186 -15.58 -1.76 7.01
C ALA A 186 -14.11 -1.83 6.54
N SER A 187 -13.33 -0.76 6.72
CA SER A 187 -12.09 -0.48 5.96
C SER A 187 -12.33 -0.20 4.46
N LYS A 188 -11.51 0.68 3.86
CA LYS A 188 -11.60 1.07 2.43
C LYS A 188 -11.43 -0.08 1.45
N THR A 189 -10.84 -1.19 1.90
CA THR A 189 -10.50 -2.34 1.07
C THR A 189 -11.53 -3.45 1.15
N ALA A 190 -12.51 -3.35 2.05
CA ALA A 190 -13.61 -4.31 2.10
C ALA A 190 -14.58 -4.13 0.92
N PRO A 191 -15.37 -5.16 0.58
CA PRO A 191 -16.49 -5.02 -0.34
C PRO A 191 -17.56 -4.09 0.25
N VAL A 192 -17.52 -2.82 -0.16
CA VAL A 192 -18.46 -1.78 0.28
C VAL A 192 -19.25 -1.32 -0.93
N ILE A 193 -20.56 -1.17 -0.72
CA ILE A 193 -21.51 -0.58 -1.65
C ILE A 193 -22.18 0.57 -0.90
N ILE A 194 -22.29 1.73 -1.54
CA ILE A 194 -23.08 2.84 -1.04
C ILE A 194 -24.07 3.31 -2.09
N SER A 195 -25.34 3.38 -1.70
CA SER A 195 -26.46 3.82 -2.51
C SER A 195 -27.11 5.05 -1.90
N GLY A 196 -27.93 5.74 -2.67
CA GLY A 196 -28.74 6.82 -2.13
C GLY A 196 -29.24 7.82 -3.16
N ASP A 197 -30.07 8.72 -2.67
CA ASP A 197 -30.36 10.00 -3.30
C ASP A 197 -29.35 11.02 -2.78
N TYR A 198 -28.45 11.47 -3.65
CA TYR A 198 -27.36 12.36 -3.27
C TYR A 198 -27.76 13.83 -3.37
N ASN A 199 -28.93 14.16 -3.92
CA ASN A 199 -29.31 15.53 -4.28
C ASN A 199 -28.21 16.29 -5.07
N ALA A 200 -27.31 15.56 -5.73
CA ALA A 200 -26.15 16.09 -6.42
C ALA A 200 -26.05 15.46 -7.80
N VAL A 201 -26.03 16.31 -8.83
CA VAL A 201 -25.85 15.89 -10.21
C VAL A 201 -24.42 15.39 -10.44
N GLN A 202 -24.21 14.59 -11.49
CA GLN A 202 -22.91 14.02 -11.83
C GLN A 202 -21.79 15.05 -12.10
N THR A 203 -22.12 16.33 -12.25
CA THR A 203 -21.18 17.44 -12.42
C THR A 203 -20.99 18.29 -11.16
N GLY A 204 -21.75 18.01 -10.10
CA GLY A 204 -21.76 18.75 -8.83
C GLY A 204 -20.58 18.37 -7.92
N ASP A 205 -20.24 19.25 -6.98
CA ASP A 205 -19.02 19.12 -6.18
C ASP A 205 -19.12 17.98 -5.17
N ALA A 206 -20.26 17.81 -4.51
CA ALA A 206 -20.52 16.63 -3.68
C ALA A 206 -20.32 15.30 -4.45
N TYR A 207 -20.84 15.17 -5.68
CA TYR A 207 -20.61 13.96 -6.49
C TYR A 207 -19.11 13.76 -6.79
N LYS A 208 -18.40 14.83 -7.18
CA LYS A 208 -16.96 14.77 -7.47
C LYS A 208 -16.15 14.29 -6.27
N LEU A 209 -16.57 14.59 -5.04
CA LEU A 209 -15.92 14.08 -3.84
C LEU A 209 -16.01 12.54 -3.76
N PHE A 210 -17.19 11.97 -3.99
CA PHE A 210 -17.35 10.50 -4.04
C PHE A 210 -16.57 9.89 -5.22
N TYR A 211 -16.70 10.48 -6.41
CA TYR A 211 -16.06 10.01 -7.64
C TYR A 211 -14.52 10.05 -7.58
N ASN A 212 -13.94 11.11 -7.00
CA ASN A 212 -12.49 11.29 -6.87
C ASN A 212 -11.94 10.78 -5.53
N SER A 213 -12.71 10.01 -4.77
CA SER A 213 -12.32 9.53 -3.44
C SER A 213 -11.10 8.58 -3.47
N GLY A 214 -10.81 7.97 -4.63
CA GLY A 214 -9.74 6.99 -4.81
C GLY A 214 -10.07 5.59 -4.28
N PHE A 215 -11.25 5.38 -3.68
CA PHE A 215 -11.66 4.07 -3.18
C PHE A 215 -13.11 3.69 -3.53
N LEU A 216 -13.97 4.66 -3.86
CA LEU A 216 -15.31 4.44 -4.39
C LEU A 216 -15.36 4.68 -5.90
N TYR A 217 -16.16 3.88 -6.58
CA TYR A 217 -16.30 3.90 -8.03
C TYR A 217 -17.77 3.92 -8.43
N ASP A 218 -18.13 4.86 -9.29
CA ASP A 218 -19.50 5.01 -9.77
C ASP A 218 -19.88 3.86 -10.71
N CYS A 219 -20.95 3.13 -10.35
CA CYS A 219 -21.50 2.06 -11.17
C CYS A 219 -21.95 2.55 -12.55
N TYR A 220 -22.52 3.76 -12.65
CA TYR A 220 -22.90 4.33 -13.95
C TYR A 220 -21.68 4.47 -14.85
N VAL A 221 -20.55 4.96 -14.33
CA VAL A 221 -19.36 5.23 -15.14
C VAL A 221 -18.72 3.91 -15.59
N ARG A 222 -18.56 2.96 -14.67
CA ARG A 222 -17.75 1.74 -14.88
C ARG A 222 -18.50 0.48 -15.32
N ALA A 223 -19.83 0.51 -15.42
CA ALA A 223 -20.57 -0.66 -15.87
C ALA A 223 -20.18 -1.10 -17.28
N LYS A 224 -19.98 -2.41 -17.47
CA LYS A 224 -19.70 -3.03 -18.78
C LYS A 224 -20.87 -2.86 -19.75
N GLN A 225 -22.09 -3.00 -19.25
CA GLN A 225 -23.32 -2.81 -20.02
C GLN A 225 -24.26 -1.84 -19.30
N LYS A 226 -24.88 -0.94 -20.07
CA LYS A 226 -25.76 0.11 -19.54
C LYS A 226 -27.11 0.07 -20.25
N PHE A 227 -28.18 -0.11 -19.49
CA PHE A 227 -29.56 0.03 -19.95
C PHE A 227 -30.13 1.33 -19.40
N ILE A 228 -29.96 2.43 -20.13
CA ILE A 228 -30.36 3.77 -19.70
C ILE A 228 -31.43 4.29 -20.64
N THR A 229 -32.63 4.52 -20.11
CA THR A 229 -33.74 5.11 -20.86
C THR A 229 -34.20 6.46 -20.29
N ASN A 230 -33.68 6.85 -19.11
CA ASN A 230 -33.97 8.13 -18.48
C ASN A 230 -32.87 8.56 -17.49
N GLY A 231 -32.94 9.79 -16.99
CA GLY A 231 -32.26 10.22 -15.77
C GLY A 231 -32.97 9.67 -14.53
N THR A 232 -32.46 9.98 -13.33
CA THR A 232 -32.93 9.35 -12.09
C THR A 232 -34.06 10.09 -11.39
N CYS A 233 -34.38 11.33 -11.79
CA CYS A 233 -35.39 12.18 -11.14
C CYS A 233 -36.27 12.90 -12.17
N PRO A 234 -37.22 12.19 -12.83
CA PRO A 234 -38.14 12.77 -13.81
C PRO A 234 -39.32 13.56 -13.20
N GLY A 235 -39.50 13.59 -11.88
CA GLY A 235 -40.48 14.48 -11.23
C GLY A 235 -41.95 14.11 -11.50
N PHE A 236 -42.27 12.82 -11.44
CA PHE A 236 -43.57 12.23 -11.84
C PHE A 236 -43.97 12.42 -13.32
N ASN A 237 -43.11 13.01 -14.15
CA ASN A 237 -43.39 13.13 -15.57
C ASN A 237 -43.17 11.78 -16.28
N ALA A 238 -44.26 11.02 -16.46
CA ALA A 238 -44.22 9.70 -17.08
C ALA A 238 -43.70 9.69 -18.51
N ASN A 239 -43.92 10.79 -19.26
CA ASN A 239 -43.46 10.96 -20.64
C ASN A 239 -42.17 11.81 -20.75
N GLY A 240 -41.65 12.29 -19.62
CA GLY A 240 -40.53 13.22 -19.58
C GLY A 240 -39.20 12.54 -19.35
N TYR A 241 -38.14 13.25 -19.71
CA TYR A 241 -36.77 12.89 -19.37
C TYR A 241 -36.13 13.97 -18.52
N SER A 242 -35.34 13.55 -17.53
CA SER A 242 -34.60 14.46 -16.65
C SER A 242 -33.23 14.74 -17.25
N THR A 243 -32.90 16.00 -17.56
CA THR A 243 -31.60 16.37 -18.14
C THR A 243 -30.92 17.51 -17.39
N VAL A 244 -29.58 17.52 -17.42
CA VAL A 244 -28.74 18.61 -16.93
C VAL A 244 -27.56 18.75 -17.89
N SER A 245 -27.30 19.97 -18.37
CA SER A 245 -26.19 20.26 -19.29
C SER A 245 -26.12 19.36 -20.53
N GLY A 246 -27.28 18.99 -21.10
CA GLY A 246 -27.35 18.15 -22.30
C GLY A 246 -27.23 16.64 -22.04
N GLU A 247 -27.08 16.20 -20.80
CA GLU A 247 -27.04 14.78 -20.41
C GLU A 247 -28.24 14.39 -19.57
N LEU A 248 -28.53 13.08 -19.49
CA LEU A 248 -29.50 12.54 -18.53
C LEU A 248 -29.03 12.84 -17.10
N ARG A 249 -29.87 13.55 -16.34
CA ARG A 249 -29.61 14.00 -14.98
C ARG A 249 -29.65 12.84 -14.01
N ARG A 250 -28.57 12.64 -13.26
CA ARG A 250 -28.47 11.58 -12.23
C ARG A 250 -28.17 12.21 -10.89
N ILE A 251 -29.08 12.03 -9.94
CA ILE A 251 -28.87 12.40 -8.52
C ILE A 251 -28.91 11.18 -7.59
N ASP A 252 -29.39 10.05 -8.10
CA ASP A 252 -29.39 8.76 -7.42
C ASP A 252 -28.21 7.95 -7.93
N HIS A 253 -27.31 7.56 -7.04
CA HIS A 253 -26.04 6.92 -7.41
C HIS A 253 -25.82 5.65 -6.61
N ILE A 254 -25.12 4.70 -7.24
CA ILE A 254 -24.56 3.53 -6.57
C ILE A 254 -23.05 3.60 -6.78
N PHE A 255 -22.30 3.69 -5.69
CA PHE A 255 -20.85 3.58 -5.69
C PHE A 255 -20.41 2.28 -5.02
N VAL A 256 -19.30 1.73 -5.48
CA VAL A 256 -18.73 0.49 -4.94
C VAL A 256 -17.23 0.61 -4.75
N THR A 257 -16.65 -0.18 -3.84
CA THR A 257 -15.19 -0.34 -3.78
C THR A 257 -14.69 -1.21 -4.93
N ARG A 258 -13.37 -1.26 -5.11
CA ARG A 258 -12.70 -2.12 -6.13
C ARG A 258 -12.97 -3.61 -5.96
N ALA A 259 -13.64 -4.03 -4.89
CA ALA A 259 -14.01 -5.42 -4.67
C ALA A 259 -15.10 -5.92 -5.63
N PHE A 260 -15.70 -5.03 -6.44
CA PHE A 260 -16.77 -5.39 -7.37
C PHE A 260 -16.38 -5.14 -8.83
N ASN A 261 -16.69 -6.10 -9.70
CA ASN A 261 -16.96 -5.86 -11.10
C ASN A 261 -18.38 -5.32 -11.22
N ILE A 262 -18.58 -4.39 -12.15
CA ILE A 262 -19.89 -3.79 -12.40
C ILE A 262 -20.33 -4.29 -13.77
N ASP A 263 -21.11 -5.36 -13.78
CA ASP A 263 -21.44 -6.07 -15.00
C ASP A 263 -22.56 -5.36 -15.76
N HIS A 264 -23.61 -4.92 -15.05
CA HIS A 264 -24.69 -4.15 -15.63
C HIS A 264 -25.10 -2.98 -14.75
N TYR A 265 -25.55 -1.91 -15.37
CA TYR A 265 -26.20 -0.79 -14.72
C TYR A 265 -27.47 -0.41 -15.50
N ALA A 266 -28.57 -0.14 -14.79
CA ALA A 266 -29.84 0.17 -15.42
C ALA A 266 -30.58 1.32 -14.72
N VAL A 267 -31.12 2.23 -15.55
CA VAL A 267 -32.05 3.28 -15.13
C VAL A 267 -33.16 3.37 -16.16
N PHE A 268 -34.39 3.22 -15.68
CA PHE A 268 -35.59 3.33 -16.49
C PHE A 268 -36.73 3.91 -15.65
N ASN A 269 -37.68 4.60 -16.28
CA ASN A 269 -38.81 5.23 -15.61
C ASN A 269 -40.02 4.30 -15.58
N PRO A 270 -40.32 3.58 -14.48
CA PRO A 270 -41.40 2.61 -14.44
C PRO A 270 -42.74 3.34 -14.37
N CYS A 271 -43.66 3.00 -15.27
CA CYS A 271 -44.96 3.66 -15.38
C CYS A 271 -46.12 2.65 -15.41
N TYR A 272 -47.29 3.06 -14.92
CA TYR A 272 -48.55 2.31 -14.96
C TYR A 272 -49.67 3.18 -15.51
N TYR A 273 -50.74 2.56 -15.99
CA TYR A 273 -51.96 3.27 -16.34
C TYR A 273 -52.90 3.28 -15.14
N SER A 274 -53.26 4.47 -14.65
CA SER A 274 -54.30 4.60 -13.62
C SER A 274 -55.68 4.58 -14.27
N GLU A 275 -56.57 3.74 -13.77
CA GLU A 275 -58.00 3.82 -14.06
C GLU A 275 -58.56 5.09 -13.42
N SER A 276 -58.93 6.09 -14.24
CA SER A 276 -59.88 7.11 -13.80
C SER A 276 -61.29 6.52 -13.99
N GLY A 277 -62.29 6.92 -13.21
CA GLY A 277 -63.68 6.45 -13.36
C GLY A 277 -64.36 6.83 -14.70
N SER A 278 -63.59 7.26 -15.69
CA SER A 278 -63.94 7.57 -17.07
C SER A 278 -62.99 6.82 -18.00
N VAL A 279 -63.41 6.53 -19.23
CA VAL A 279 -62.76 5.64 -20.24
C VAL A 279 -61.32 6.05 -20.67
N ASP A 280 -60.71 7.03 -20.01
CA ASP A 280 -59.38 7.56 -20.29
C ASP A 280 -58.34 7.04 -19.27
N TYR A 281 -57.36 6.30 -19.79
CA TYR A 281 -56.19 5.84 -19.06
C TYR A 281 -55.11 6.94 -19.00
N HIS A 282 -54.60 7.24 -17.81
CA HIS A 282 -53.47 8.16 -17.64
C HIS A 282 -52.20 7.40 -17.27
N LEU A 283 -51.12 7.61 -18.03
CA LEU A 283 -49.81 7.06 -17.72
C LEU A 283 -49.20 7.82 -16.53
N ARG A 284 -48.77 7.09 -15.50
CA ARG A 284 -48.20 7.64 -14.25
C ARG A 284 -46.93 6.91 -13.85
N ALA A 285 -45.96 7.64 -13.30
CA ALA A 285 -44.72 7.06 -12.79
C ALA A 285 -44.90 6.44 -11.40
N TYR A 286 -44.10 5.42 -11.08
CA TYR A 286 -44.16 4.69 -9.80
C TYR A 286 -43.63 5.54 -8.63
N SER A 287 -42.71 6.47 -8.92
CA SER A 287 -42.14 7.45 -8.01
C SER A 287 -41.76 8.71 -8.83
N ASP A 288 -41.41 9.81 -8.15
CA ASP A 288 -40.80 10.97 -8.82
C ASP A 288 -39.32 10.72 -9.20
N HIS A 289 -38.76 9.62 -8.71
CA HIS A 289 -37.47 9.07 -9.09
C HIS A 289 -37.60 7.79 -9.90
N SER A 290 -36.55 7.47 -10.67
CA SER A 290 -36.38 6.18 -11.34
C SER A 290 -35.47 5.28 -10.49
N PRO A 291 -35.75 3.98 -10.37
CA PRO A 291 -34.86 3.07 -9.66
C PRO A 291 -33.54 2.94 -10.40
N VAL A 292 -32.45 2.89 -9.64
CA VAL A 292 -31.10 2.65 -10.15
C VAL A 292 -30.71 1.24 -9.79
N PHE A 293 -30.47 0.38 -10.78
CA PHE A 293 -30.02 -0.99 -10.57
C PHE A 293 -28.56 -1.15 -10.97
N ALA A 294 -27.82 -1.96 -10.20
CA ALA A 294 -26.49 -2.42 -10.54
C ALA A 294 -26.40 -3.94 -10.30
N LYS A 295 -25.86 -4.66 -11.28
CA LYS A 295 -25.51 -6.08 -11.16
C LYS A 295 -24.00 -6.18 -11.00
N LEU A 296 -23.58 -6.71 -9.86
CA LEU A 296 -22.19 -6.72 -9.42
C LEU A 296 -21.69 -8.15 -9.33
N SER A 297 -20.42 -8.39 -9.62
CA SER A 297 -19.76 -9.64 -9.23
C SER A 297 -18.56 -9.33 -8.34
N ILE A 298 -18.36 -10.13 -7.29
CA ILE A 298 -17.23 -9.92 -6.38
C ILE A 298 -15.95 -10.29 -7.15
N ARG A 299 -15.02 -9.33 -7.22
CA ARG A 299 -13.71 -9.55 -7.83
C ARG A 299 -12.95 -10.58 -7.00
N ASN A 300 -12.60 -11.70 -7.64
CA ASN A 300 -11.51 -12.52 -7.14
C ASN A 300 -10.24 -11.63 -7.16
N PRO A 301 -9.47 -11.49 -6.06
CA PRO A 301 -8.36 -10.53 -5.97
C PRO A 301 -7.26 -10.72 -7.03
N GLU A 302 -7.26 -11.86 -7.73
CA GLU A 302 -6.34 -12.19 -8.84
C GLU A 302 -6.80 -11.66 -10.22
N MET A 303 -8.05 -11.20 -10.36
CA MET A 303 -8.68 -10.84 -11.65
C MET A 303 -9.23 -9.39 -11.69
N ALA A 304 -8.68 -8.47 -10.88
CA ALA A 304 -9.03 -7.05 -10.98
C ALA A 304 -8.59 -6.46 -12.33
N GLU A 305 -9.46 -5.68 -12.98
CA GLU A 305 -9.08 -4.90 -14.18
C GLU A 305 -7.84 -4.06 -13.86
N LEU A 306 -6.83 -4.19 -14.72
CA LEU A 306 -5.55 -3.52 -14.58
C LEU A 306 -5.80 -2.00 -14.59
N PRO A 307 -5.20 -1.23 -13.66
CA PRO A 307 -5.34 0.22 -13.66
C PRO A 307 -4.88 0.82 -14.99
N THR A 308 -5.69 1.73 -15.55
CA THR A 308 -5.52 2.29 -16.91
C THR A 308 -5.12 3.77 -16.91
N THR A 309 -5.07 4.42 -15.75
CA THR A 309 -4.68 5.83 -15.62
C THR A 309 -3.21 5.93 -15.22
N PRO A 310 -2.36 6.67 -15.99
CA PRO A 310 -0.98 6.90 -15.59
C PRO A 310 -0.89 7.76 -14.31
N PRO A 311 0.16 7.61 -13.49
CA PRO A 311 0.41 8.52 -12.37
C PRO A 311 0.57 9.96 -12.85
N PRO A 312 0.30 10.96 -11.99
CA PRO A 312 0.65 12.35 -12.29
C PRO A 312 2.12 12.48 -12.67
N SER A 313 2.44 13.35 -13.63
CA SER A 313 3.82 13.61 -14.05
C SER A 313 4.12 15.10 -13.95
N VAL A 314 5.28 15.43 -13.39
CA VAL A 314 5.82 16.79 -13.31
C VAL A 314 7.15 16.81 -14.05
N ASN A 315 7.27 17.62 -15.10
CA ASN A 315 8.48 17.72 -15.92
C ASN A 315 9.03 16.35 -16.41
N GLY A 316 8.12 15.42 -16.76
CA GLY A 316 8.50 14.08 -17.24
C GLY A 316 8.90 13.09 -16.13
N VAL A 317 8.68 13.45 -14.86
CA VAL A 317 8.91 12.56 -13.70
C VAL A 317 7.58 12.17 -13.09
N TYR A 318 7.28 10.87 -13.07
CA TYR A 318 6.07 10.33 -12.45
C TYR A 318 6.10 10.48 -10.93
N GLN A 319 4.99 10.92 -10.37
CA GLN A 319 4.79 11.21 -8.96
C GLN A 319 4.02 10.04 -8.32
N LEU A 320 4.73 9.19 -7.58
CA LEU A 320 4.16 7.96 -7.03
C LEU A 320 3.77 8.18 -5.57
N SER A 321 2.49 8.05 -5.26
CA SER A 321 1.97 8.27 -3.90
C SER A 321 0.99 7.19 -3.42
N THR A 322 0.74 6.19 -4.27
CA THR A 322 -0.21 5.10 -4.01
C THR A 322 0.32 3.79 -4.57
N PRO A 323 -0.16 2.64 -4.07
CA PRO A 323 0.21 1.33 -4.63
C PRO A 323 -0.17 1.18 -6.11
N GLU A 324 -1.27 1.82 -6.52
CA GLU A 324 -1.70 1.85 -7.91
C GLU A 324 -0.73 2.63 -8.79
N HIS A 325 -0.23 3.78 -8.34
CA HIS A 325 0.78 4.53 -9.11
C HIS A 325 2.02 3.68 -9.35
N LEU A 326 2.51 2.98 -8.32
CA LEU A 326 3.68 2.12 -8.42
C LEU A 326 3.45 0.93 -9.37
N LEU A 327 2.25 0.33 -9.34
CA LEU A 327 1.87 -0.74 -10.25
C LEU A 327 1.77 -0.26 -11.71
N VAL A 328 1.11 0.88 -11.95
CA VAL A 328 1.00 1.45 -13.30
C VAL A 328 2.37 1.88 -13.82
N PHE A 329 3.25 2.40 -12.95
CA PHE A 329 4.62 2.72 -13.33
C PHE A 329 5.36 1.49 -13.86
N SER A 330 5.20 0.32 -13.23
CA SER A 330 5.79 -0.92 -13.77
C SER A 330 5.18 -1.33 -15.11
N TYR A 331 3.89 -1.08 -15.34
CA TYR A 331 3.24 -1.31 -16.64
C TYR A 331 3.76 -0.38 -17.73
N ILE A 332 3.98 0.89 -17.42
CA ILE A 332 4.58 1.87 -18.33
C ILE A 332 6.00 1.42 -18.71
N VAL A 333 6.83 1.09 -17.71
CA VAL A 333 8.20 0.61 -17.97
C VAL A 333 8.23 -0.62 -18.87
N ASN A 334 7.29 -1.54 -18.65
CA ASN A 334 7.25 -2.82 -19.35
C ASN A 334 6.40 -2.82 -20.62
N GLY A 335 5.68 -1.74 -20.93
CA GLY A 335 4.69 -1.69 -22.01
C GLY A 335 3.63 -2.79 -21.87
N LYS A 336 2.92 -2.79 -20.75
CA LYS A 336 1.88 -3.77 -20.38
C LYS A 336 0.58 -3.03 -20.04
N ALA A 337 -0.51 -3.79 -19.89
CA ALA A 337 -1.81 -3.25 -19.46
C ALA A 337 -2.34 -2.08 -20.33
N GLY A 338 -2.03 -2.07 -21.64
CA GLY A 338 -2.44 -1.00 -22.56
C GLY A 338 -1.52 0.22 -22.59
N PHE A 339 -0.47 0.27 -21.77
CA PHE A 339 0.53 1.33 -21.82
C PHE A 339 1.61 1.06 -22.86
N SER A 340 2.03 2.11 -23.56
CA SER A 340 3.24 2.07 -24.40
C SER A 340 4.47 1.93 -23.52
N GLN A 341 5.47 1.17 -24.00
CA GLN A 341 6.69 0.95 -23.25
C GLN A 341 7.50 2.24 -23.10
N ASN A 342 7.94 2.54 -21.89
CA ASN A 342 8.92 3.57 -21.60
C ASN A 342 9.96 3.07 -20.59
N ALA A 343 11.00 2.40 -21.08
CA ALA A 343 12.07 1.85 -20.24
C ALA A 343 12.88 2.95 -19.51
N ALA A 344 12.88 4.18 -20.01
CA ALA A 344 13.62 5.31 -19.45
C ALA A 344 12.76 6.20 -18.54
N ALA A 345 11.53 5.78 -18.22
CA ALA A 345 10.63 6.53 -17.36
C ALA A 345 11.29 6.92 -16.04
N LYS A 346 11.05 8.13 -15.56
CA LYS A 346 11.58 8.62 -14.28
C LYS A 346 10.47 8.68 -13.25
N ALA A 347 10.77 8.35 -12.00
CA ALA A 347 9.80 8.41 -10.92
C ALA A 347 10.40 8.93 -9.61
N VAL A 348 9.56 9.61 -8.84
CA VAL A 348 9.81 9.95 -7.43
C VAL A 348 8.69 9.40 -6.55
N LEU A 349 9.04 8.91 -5.36
CA LEU A 349 8.05 8.67 -4.31
C LEU A 349 7.70 9.99 -3.60
N LEU A 350 6.44 10.18 -3.24
CA LEU A 350 5.96 11.36 -2.50
C LEU A 350 5.58 11.06 -1.05
N ASN A 351 5.45 9.79 -0.70
CA ASN A 351 5.11 9.28 0.61
C ASN A 351 5.44 7.78 0.67
N ASP A 352 5.25 7.20 1.85
CA ASP A 352 5.27 5.75 2.01
C ASP A 352 4.11 5.08 1.23
N ILE A 353 4.40 3.94 0.59
CA ILE A 353 3.46 3.15 -0.19
C ILE A 353 3.28 1.77 0.46
N ASP A 354 2.05 1.45 0.89
CA ASP A 354 1.69 0.13 1.45
C ASP A 354 1.13 -0.83 0.36
N MET A 355 1.91 -1.85 0.01
CA MET A 355 1.60 -2.83 -1.03
C MET A 355 0.78 -4.03 -0.54
N LYS A 356 0.30 -4.08 0.71
CA LYS A 356 -0.30 -5.31 1.31
C LYS A 356 -1.47 -5.92 0.50
N ASN A 357 -2.15 -5.11 -0.30
CA ASN A 357 -3.30 -5.54 -1.10
C ASN A 357 -3.04 -5.45 -2.62
N VAL A 358 -1.78 -5.47 -3.03
CA VAL A 358 -1.38 -5.58 -4.44
C VAL A 358 -1.03 -7.03 -4.73
N ASN A 359 -1.88 -7.70 -5.51
CA ASN A 359 -1.63 -9.05 -5.98
C ASN A 359 -1.04 -9.03 -7.39
N GLY A 360 -0.19 -10.01 -7.71
CA GLY A 360 0.36 -10.14 -9.06
C GLY A 360 1.36 -9.03 -9.42
N TRP A 361 2.21 -8.62 -8.47
CA TRP A 361 3.26 -7.64 -8.71
C TRP A 361 4.09 -8.00 -9.96
N LEU A 362 4.18 -7.04 -10.88
CA LEU A 362 5.08 -7.11 -12.03
C LEU A 362 6.33 -6.28 -11.72
N PRO A 363 7.53 -6.89 -11.67
CA PRO A 363 8.75 -6.15 -11.41
C PRO A 363 8.98 -5.02 -12.41
N ILE A 364 9.54 -3.91 -11.93
CA ILE A 364 9.94 -2.79 -12.79
C ILE A 364 11.14 -3.24 -13.63
N GLY A 365 10.93 -3.28 -14.95
CA GLY A 365 11.91 -3.82 -15.90
C GLY A 365 11.90 -5.36 -15.94
N THR A 366 11.92 -5.91 -17.15
CA THR A 366 12.02 -7.37 -17.39
C THR A 366 13.28 -7.70 -18.18
N GLU A 367 13.60 -8.99 -18.32
CA GLU A 367 14.76 -9.43 -19.12
C GLU A 367 14.81 -8.81 -20.53
N SER A 368 13.69 -8.87 -21.26
CA SER A 368 13.57 -8.31 -22.62
C SER A 368 13.30 -6.80 -22.66
N LYS A 369 13.07 -6.18 -21.50
CA LYS A 369 12.68 -4.77 -21.36
C LYS A 369 13.30 -4.21 -20.07
N PRO A 370 14.64 -4.16 -19.99
CA PRO A 370 15.30 -3.71 -18.77
C PRO A 370 14.93 -2.26 -18.47
N TYR A 371 14.78 -1.93 -17.19
CA TYR A 371 14.57 -0.55 -16.77
C TYR A 371 15.87 0.25 -16.91
N THR A 372 15.80 1.44 -17.50
CA THR A 372 16.95 2.30 -17.83
C THR A 372 16.83 3.71 -17.23
N GLY A 373 15.72 3.99 -16.54
CA GLY A 373 15.38 5.31 -16.02
C GLY A 373 15.99 5.65 -14.67
N THR A 374 15.39 6.64 -14.01
CA THR A 374 15.76 7.08 -12.65
C THR A 374 14.58 6.86 -11.70
N PHE A 375 14.79 6.08 -10.65
CA PHE A 375 13.83 5.91 -9.55
C PHE A 375 14.42 6.50 -8.27
N ASP A 376 13.77 7.51 -7.72
CA ASP A 376 14.21 8.22 -6.52
C ASP A 376 13.13 8.13 -5.43
N GLY A 377 13.41 7.44 -4.33
CA GLY A 377 12.45 7.26 -3.26
C GLY A 377 12.35 8.40 -2.26
N GLN A 378 13.26 9.37 -2.30
CA GLN A 378 13.28 10.51 -1.37
C GLN A 378 13.20 10.10 0.13
N GLY A 379 13.73 8.92 0.48
CA GLY A 379 13.75 8.34 1.83
C GLY A 379 12.49 7.57 2.22
N TYR A 380 11.43 7.61 1.39
CA TYR A 380 10.15 6.94 1.68
C TYR A 380 10.22 5.41 1.57
N ALA A 381 9.28 4.76 2.24
CA ALA A 381 9.20 3.31 2.31
C ALA A 381 8.16 2.71 1.33
N ILE A 382 8.53 1.63 0.66
CA ILE A 382 7.62 0.72 -0.03
C ILE A 382 7.44 -0.52 0.86
N GLN A 383 6.28 -0.66 1.46
CA GLN A 383 6.02 -1.64 2.51
C GLN A 383 5.17 -2.81 2.02
N ASN A 384 5.31 -3.97 2.64
CA ASN A 384 4.46 -5.15 2.43
C ASN A 384 4.42 -5.66 0.97
N LEU A 385 5.51 -5.48 0.21
CA LEU A 385 5.61 -6.04 -1.14
C LEU A 385 5.60 -7.57 -1.07
N THR A 386 4.66 -8.22 -1.74
CA THR A 386 4.62 -9.69 -1.81
C THR A 386 4.89 -10.16 -3.22
N VAL A 387 6.01 -10.87 -3.40
CA VAL A 387 6.40 -11.47 -4.67
C VAL A 387 6.48 -12.98 -4.50
N LYS A 388 5.66 -13.71 -5.25
CA LYS A 388 5.77 -15.15 -5.40
C LYS A 388 6.06 -15.44 -6.86
N THR A 389 7.21 -16.04 -7.15
CA THR A 389 7.69 -16.18 -8.52
C THR A 389 8.17 -17.59 -8.82
N GLY A 390 7.95 -17.99 -10.08
CA GLY A 390 8.61 -19.12 -10.73
C GLY A 390 9.36 -18.67 -11.99
N LYS A 391 9.77 -17.39 -12.05
CA LYS A 391 10.50 -16.77 -13.17
C LYS A 391 11.74 -16.03 -12.67
N SER A 392 12.79 -15.97 -13.49
CA SER A 392 13.99 -15.19 -13.20
C SER A 392 13.70 -13.69 -13.16
N TYR A 393 14.65 -12.89 -12.64
CA TYR A 393 14.59 -11.42 -12.58
C TYR A 393 13.40 -10.93 -11.75
N SER A 394 13.44 -11.23 -10.45
CA SER A 394 12.33 -10.92 -9.53
C SER A 394 12.76 -10.07 -8.33
N GLY A 395 11.88 -9.15 -7.95
CA GLY A 395 12.11 -8.15 -6.92
C GLY A 395 11.11 -7.00 -7.03
N LEU A 396 11.42 -5.86 -6.42
CA LEU A 396 10.79 -4.60 -6.80
C LEU A 396 11.16 -4.27 -8.25
N PHE A 397 12.45 -4.41 -8.58
CA PHE A 397 12.98 -4.35 -9.94
C PHE A 397 13.34 -5.74 -10.43
N GLY A 398 13.01 -6.05 -11.69
CA GLY A 398 13.37 -7.32 -12.30
C GLY A 398 14.78 -7.26 -12.89
N LYS A 399 14.91 -6.54 -14.00
CA LYS A 399 16.21 -6.25 -14.62
C LYS A 399 16.36 -4.75 -14.89
N THR A 400 17.53 -4.21 -14.60
CA THR A 400 17.90 -2.82 -14.88
C THR A 400 19.12 -2.78 -15.80
N SER A 401 19.23 -1.77 -16.66
CA SER A 401 20.38 -1.53 -17.53
C SER A 401 20.65 -0.03 -17.63
N GLY A 402 21.80 0.45 -17.16
CA GLY A 402 22.10 1.89 -17.13
C GLY A 402 21.21 2.70 -16.18
N ALA A 403 20.46 2.06 -15.28
CA ALA A 403 19.49 2.75 -14.42
C ALA A 403 20.14 3.42 -13.21
N THR A 404 19.47 4.43 -12.67
CA THR A 404 19.78 5.02 -11.36
C THR A 404 18.64 4.74 -10.40
N ILE A 405 18.91 4.04 -9.31
CA ILE A 405 17.90 3.63 -8.33
C ILE A 405 18.39 4.08 -6.96
N ARG A 406 17.64 4.94 -6.27
CA ARG A 406 18.11 5.49 -5.01
C ARG A 406 17.06 5.84 -3.97
N ASP A 407 17.54 5.92 -2.73
CA ASP A 407 16.91 6.62 -1.60
C ASP A 407 15.51 6.08 -1.23
N PHE A 408 15.38 4.78 -0.98
CA PHE A 408 14.14 4.19 -0.46
C PHE A 408 14.38 3.02 0.47
N GLN A 409 13.32 2.72 1.23
CA GLN A 409 13.24 1.54 2.07
C GLN A 409 12.24 0.55 1.45
N LEU A 410 12.54 -0.75 1.52
CA LEU A 410 11.67 -1.79 0.98
C LEU A 410 11.44 -2.89 2.00
N SER A 411 10.19 -3.24 2.29
CA SER A 411 9.83 -4.37 3.15
C SER A 411 8.81 -5.29 2.50
N GLY A 412 8.79 -6.56 2.90
CA GLY A 412 7.89 -7.54 2.34
C GLY A 412 8.47 -8.95 2.27
N SER A 413 7.98 -9.74 1.32
CA SER A 413 8.41 -11.13 1.10
C SER A 413 8.64 -11.44 -0.37
N LEU A 414 9.68 -12.22 -0.66
CA LEU A 414 10.00 -12.76 -1.98
C LEU A 414 10.16 -14.28 -1.86
N THR A 415 9.20 -15.03 -2.39
CA THR A 415 9.23 -16.49 -2.43
C THR A 415 9.57 -16.97 -3.83
N VAL A 416 10.67 -17.69 -3.96
CA VAL A 416 11.12 -18.33 -5.21
C VAL A 416 10.69 -19.80 -5.18
N ALA A 417 9.75 -20.16 -6.05
CA ALA A 417 9.09 -21.46 -6.05
C ALA A 417 9.64 -22.46 -7.10
N GLU A 418 10.39 -21.98 -8.10
CA GLU A 418 10.90 -22.78 -9.21
C GLU A 418 12.41 -22.56 -9.45
N TRP A 419 12.96 -23.27 -10.43
CA TRP A 419 14.37 -23.23 -10.82
C TRP A 419 14.72 -21.95 -11.60
N THR A 420 14.86 -20.83 -10.88
CA THR A 420 15.09 -19.52 -11.48
C THR A 420 16.17 -18.71 -10.79
N SER A 421 16.63 -17.67 -11.48
CA SER A 421 17.83 -16.91 -11.15
C SER A 421 17.52 -15.41 -10.99
N GLU A 422 18.48 -14.64 -10.46
CA GLU A 422 18.38 -13.18 -10.29
C GLU A 422 17.24 -12.69 -9.38
N HIS A 423 17.45 -12.75 -8.06
CA HIS A 423 16.44 -12.39 -7.07
C HIS A 423 16.98 -11.46 -5.97
N GLY A 424 16.24 -10.41 -5.67
CA GLY A 424 16.53 -9.45 -4.59
C GLY A 424 15.55 -8.30 -4.57
N ALA A 425 15.89 -7.17 -3.92
CA ALA A 425 15.16 -5.92 -4.16
C ALA A 425 15.26 -5.51 -5.65
N ILE A 426 16.44 -5.75 -6.23
CA ILE A 426 16.76 -5.71 -7.65
C ILE A 426 17.16 -7.13 -8.08
N GLY A 427 16.50 -7.72 -9.07
CA GLY A 427 16.88 -9.05 -9.57
C GLY A 427 18.27 -9.03 -10.22
N TYR A 428 18.44 -8.23 -11.26
CA TYR A 428 19.70 -8.07 -12.00
C TYR A 428 19.97 -6.60 -12.32
N ALA A 429 21.16 -6.10 -11.95
CA ALA A 429 21.61 -4.75 -12.22
C ALA A 429 22.75 -4.73 -13.24
N ASP A 430 22.47 -4.30 -14.46
CA ASP A 430 23.46 -4.14 -15.54
C ASP A 430 23.88 -2.67 -15.68
N ALA A 431 25.18 -2.35 -15.63
CA ALA A 431 25.70 -0.99 -15.75
C ALA A 431 24.91 0.07 -14.93
N SER A 432 24.36 -0.33 -13.79
CA SER A 432 23.36 0.44 -13.03
C SER A 432 23.97 0.94 -11.72
N THR A 433 23.44 2.06 -11.23
CA THR A 433 23.85 2.67 -9.96
C THR A 433 22.71 2.53 -8.95
N ILE A 434 22.96 1.81 -7.86
CA ILE A 434 22.02 1.59 -6.76
C ILE A 434 22.62 2.20 -5.50
N THR A 435 21.97 3.23 -4.96
CA THR A 435 22.47 3.95 -3.78
C THR A 435 21.39 4.20 -2.74
N ASP A 436 21.72 4.18 -1.45
CA ASP A 436 20.73 4.56 -0.40
C ASP A 436 19.47 3.70 -0.39
N VAL A 437 19.65 2.39 -0.64
CA VAL A 437 18.55 1.43 -0.60
C VAL A 437 18.66 0.59 0.67
N HIS A 438 17.61 0.64 1.48
CA HIS A 438 17.42 -0.27 2.60
C HIS A 438 16.42 -1.37 2.21
N SER A 439 16.82 -2.63 2.36
CA SER A 439 15.94 -3.77 2.12
C SER A 439 15.72 -4.58 3.40
N ALA A 440 14.47 -4.73 3.78
CA ALA A 440 13.96 -5.61 4.84
C ALA A 440 13.12 -6.75 4.23
N LEU A 441 13.41 -7.16 2.99
CA LEU A 441 12.72 -8.27 2.34
C LEU A 441 13.03 -9.61 3.02
N ASN A 442 12.00 -10.41 3.26
CA ASN A 442 12.16 -11.82 3.63
C ASN A 442 12.19 -12.67 2.36
N ILE A 443 13.36 -13.16 1.98
CA ILE A 443 13.61 -13.91 0.77
C ILE A 443 13.72 -15.40 1.12
N THR A 444 12.83 -16.21 0.54
CA THR A 444 12.82 -17.67 0.73
C THR A 444 12.92 -18.39 -0.61
N SER A 445 13.85 -19.33 -0.68
CA SER A 445 14.12 -20.19 -1.83
C SER A 445 13.89 -21.65 -1.43
N SER A 446 12.83 -22.28 -1.96
CA SER A 446 12.24 -23.49 -1.36
C SER A 446 12.65 -24.83 -2.00
N LYS A 447 13.28 -24.82 -3.19
CA LYS A 447 13.78 -26.04 -3.84
C LYS A 447 15.31 -26.09 -3.80
N ALA A 448 15.94 -27.25 -3.67
CA ALA A 448 17.40 -27.39 -3.70
C ALA A 448 17.87 -28.00 -5.04
N ASN A 449 18.80 -27.36 -5.77
CA ASN A 449 19.56 -27.99 -6.86
C ASN A 449 20.89 -27.27 -7.15
N ASN A 450 21.65 -27.82 -8.11
CA ASN A 450 22.94 -27.33 -8.56
C ASN A 450 22.85 -26.29 -9.69
N ASP A 451 21.66 -25.82 -10.09
CA ASP A 451 21.53 -24.77 -11.11
C ASP A 451 21.58 -23.37 -10.50
N THR A 452 22.02 -22.41 -11.32
CA THR A 452 22.34 -21.05 -10.91
C THR A 452 21.16 -20.31 -10.29
N ARG A 453 21.26 -19.99 -9.00
CA ARG A 453 20.38 -19.03 -8.34
C ARG A 453 21.21 -18.00 -7.63
N HIS A 454 20.95 -16.73 -7.96
CA HIS A 454 21.65 -15.61 -7.36
C HIS A 454 20.65 -14.83 -6.49
N LEU A 455 20.79 -14.99 -5.16
CA LEU A 455 19.96 -14.31 -4.18
C LEU A 455 20.77 -13.20 -3.52
N GLY A 456 20.23 -11.99 -3.51
CA GLY A 456 20.81 -10.86 -2.79
C GLY A 456 19.76 -10.07 -2.03
N GLY A 457 20.07 -9.61 -0.82
CA GLY A 457 19.16 -8.74 -0.07
C GLY A 457 18.87 -7.42 -0.79
N ILE A 458 19.89 -6.88 -1.49
CA ILE A 458 19.77 -5.72 -2.39
C ILE A 458 19.68 -6.19 -3.85
N ALA A 459 20.71 -6.86 -4.36
CA ALA A 459 20.78 -7.25 -5.76
C ALA A 459 21.11 -8.74 -5.92
N GLY A 460 20.31 -9.48 -6.68
CA GLY A 460 20.64 -10.87 -7.03
C GLY A 460 21.96 -10.94 -7.80
N THR A 461 22.07 -10.15 -8.86
CA THR A 461 23.29 -10.03 -9.66
C THR A 461 23.61 -8.58 -9.99
N ILE A 462 24.89 -8.23 -10.02
CA ILE A 462 25.40 -6.96 -10.56
C ILE A 462 26.36 -7.24 -11.72
N ALA A 463 26.27 -6.47 -12.80
CA ALA A 463 27.07 -6.66 -14.00
C ALA A 463 27.45 -5.37 -14.73
N ALA A 464 28.37 -5.49 -15.70
CA ALA A 464 28.77 -4.42 -16.63
C ALA A 464 29.11 -3.07 -15.96
N SER A 465 29.90 -3.11 -14.87
CA SER A 465 30.32 -1.91 -14.13
C SER A 465 29.23 -1.30 -13.23
N SER A 466 28.33 -2.12 -12.72
CA SER A 466 27.32 -1.70 -11.74
C SER A 466 27.94 -1.31 -10.39
N THR A 467 27.30 -0.34 -9.73
CA THR A 467 27.70 0.15 -8.41
C THR A 467 26.57 -0.04 -7.40
N ILE A 468 26.89 -0.69 -6.27
CA ILE A 468 26.07 -0.72 -5.06
C ILE A 468 26.77 0.12 -3.99
N SER A 469 26.11 1.15 -3.47
CA SER A 469 26.70 1.90 -2.37
C SER A 469 25.72 2.47 -1.36
N ARG A 470 26.11 2.56 -0.08
CA ARG A 470 25.18 3.04 0.98
C ARG A 470 23.90 2.22 1.02
N CYS A 471 24.01 0.90 0.82
CA CYS A 471 22.87 0.00 0.89
C CYS A 471 22.92 -0.85 2.15
N SER A 472 21.75 -1.19 2.69
CA SER A 472 21.66 -2.01 3.88
C SER A 472 20.57 -3.08 3.79
N TYR A 473 20.81 -4.22 4.44
CA TYR A 473 19.88 -5.33 4.49
C TYR A 473 19.58 -5.76 5.93
N THR A 474 18.30 -5.84 6.32
CA THR A 474 17.82 -6.30 7.64
C THR A 474 16.91 -7.52 7.57
N GLY A 475 16.56 -7.96 6.37
CA GLY A 475 15.63 -9.07 6.17
C GLY A 475 16.21 -10.44 6.50
N THR A 476 15.45 -11.48 6.14
CA THR A 476 15.89 -12.88 6.24
C THR A 476 16.05 -13.50 4.86
N LEU A 477 17.22 -14.07 4.59
CA LEU A 477 17.53 -14.88 3.42
C LEU A 477 17.62 -16.34 3.87
N SER A 478 16.67 -17.15 3.43
CA SER A 478 16.63 -18.59 3.72
C SER A 478 16.60 -19.39 2.43
N ASP A 479 17.71 -20.07 2.16
CA ASP A 479 17.90 -20.85 0.96
C ASP A 479 18.00 -22.36 1.23
N ALA A 480 17.24 -23.14 0.47
CA ALA A 480 17.29 -24.60 0.50
C ALA A 480 18.49 -25.19 -0.28
N GLY A 481 19.12 -24.43 -1.17
CA GLY A 481 20.27 -24.86 -1.98
C GLY A 481 20.31 -24.14 -3.33
N THR A 482 21.07 -23.04 -3.37
CA THR A 482 21.33 -22.15 -4.52
C THR A 482 22.81 -22.19 -4.92
N ASN A 483 23.16 -21.50 -6.01
CA ASN A 483 24.56 -21.26 -6.37
C ASN A 483 25.20 -20.15 -5.51
N THR A 484 24.50 -19.02 -5.30
CA THR A 484 25.09 -17.86 -4.60
C THR A 484 24.05 -17.10 -3.78
N VAL A 485 24.37 -16.81 -2.52
CA VAL A 485 23.55 -16.00 -1.61
C VAL A 485 24.41 -14.90 -1.00
N GLY A 486 23.96 -13.66 -1.07
CA GLY A 486 24.62 -12.53 -0.41
C GLY A 486 23.64 -11.67 0.38
N GLY A 487 24.04 -11.19 1.56
CA GLY A 487 23.22 -10.21 2.29
C GLY A 487 23.03 -8.91 1.50
N ILE A 488 24.04 -8.46 0.75
CA ILE A 488 23.91 -7.32 -0.18
C ILE A 488 23.78 -7.81 -1.62
N VAL A 489 24.77 -8.52 -2.14
CA VAL A 489 24.82 -8.98 -3.54
C VAL A 489 25.01 -10.48 -3.63
N GLY A 490 24.20 -11.19 -4.41
CA GLY A 490 24.39 -12.62 -4.66
C GLY A 490 25.63 -12.92 -5.51
N TYR A 491 25.66 -12.36 -6.73
CA TYR A 491 26.73 -12.58 -7.70
C TYR A 491 27.22 -11.27 -8.33
N ALA A 492 28.54 -11.10 -8.43
CA ALA A 492 29.17 -10.02 -9.18
C ALA A 492 29.74 -10.53 -10.52
N ASP A 493 29.06 -10.19 -11.62
CA ASP A 493 29.37 -10.63 -12.98
C ASP A 493 30.11 -9.54 -13.78
N GLY A 494 31.41 -9.67 -13.92
CA GLY A 494 32.24 -8.75 -14.69
C GLY A 494 33.23 -7.95 -13.85
N THR A 495 34.12 -7.26 -14.54
CA THR A 495 35.37 -6.77 -13.96
C THR A 495 35.29 -5.40 -13.31
N ASN A 496 34.27 -4.59 -13.51
CA ASN A 496 34.29 -3.20 -13.02
C ASN A 496 33.20 -2.91 -11.99
N ASN A 497 32.57 -3.97 -11.46
CA ASN A 497 31.52 -3.83 -10.47
C ASN A 497 32.10 -3.37 -9.11
N ARG A 498 31.33 -2.56 -8.38
CA ARG A 498 31.72 -2.05 -7.06
C ARG A 498 30.63 -2.26 -6.01
N ILE A 499 31.03 -2.71 -4.83
CA ILE A 499 30.21 -2.67 -3.61
C ILE A 499 30.95 -1.81 -2.59
N SER A 500 30.33 -0.75 -2.08
CA SER A 500 31.00 0.07 -1.05
C SER A 500 30.07 0.76 -0.07
N ASN A 501 30.53 0.99 1.15
CA ASN A 501 29.73 1.68 2.18
C ASN A 501 28.41 0.95 2.45
N SER A 502 28.41 -0.37 2.54
CA SER A 502 27.18 -1.17 2.66
C SER A 502 27.23 -2.12 3.86
N ILE A 503 26.07 -2.41 4.45
CA ILE A 503 25.99 -3.19 5.69
C ILE A 503 24.88 -4.23 5.67
N ASN A 504 25.23 -5.45 6.05
CA ASN A 504 24.25 -6.49 6.35
C ASN A 504 24.02 -6.59 7.87
N TYR A 505 22.78 -6.33 8.27
CA TYR A 505 22.23 -6.59 9.61
C TYR A 505 21.42 -7.90 9.66
N GLY A 506 20.95 -8.37 8.49
CA GLY A 506 20.01 -9.47 8.34
C GLY A 506 20.62 -10.86 8.47
N SER A 507 19.75 -11.86 8.49
CA SER A 507 20.15 -13.27 8.54
C SER A 507 20.31 -13.84 7.14
N VAL A 508 21.45 -14.45 6.83
CA VAL A 508 21.76 -15.08 5.53
C VAL A 508 22.08 -16.57 5.75
N LYS A 509 21.19 -17.46 5.30
CA LYS A 509 21.30 -18.89 5.55
C LYS A 509 21.14 -19.69 4.26
N SER A 510 22.10 -20.58 3.99
CA SER A 510 21.99 -21.61 2.96
C SER A 510 22.18 -23.01 3.54
N LYS A 511 21.47 -23.97 2.95
CA LYS A 511 21.60 -25.41 3.22
C LYS A 511 22.36 -26.19 2.14
N GLY A 512 22.70 -25.57 1.02
CA GLY A 512 23.39 -26.25 -0.07
C GLY A 512 24.87 -26.49 0.25
N SER A 513 25.38 -27.68 -0.10
CA SER A 513 26.77 -28.07 0.17
C SER A 513 27.80 -27.28 -0.62
N GLU A 514 27.41 -26.71 -1.76
CA GLU A 514 28.27 -25.93 -2.67
C GLU A 514 27.76 -24.49 -2.86
N THR A 515 26.89 -24.02 -1.97
CA THR A 515 26.33 -22.67 -2.09
C THR A 515 27.30 -21.61 -1.59
N ASN A 516 27.69 -20.69 -2.48
CA ASN A 516 28.54 -19.55 -2.14
C ASN A 516 27.74 -18.53 -1.31
N THR A 517 28.04 -18.41 -0.02
CA THR A 517 27.20 -17.65 0.94
C THR A 517 28.02 -16.55 1.63
N GLY A 518 27.64 -15.29 1.48
CA GLY A 518 28.34 -14.16 2.13
C GLY A 518 27.39 -13.18 2.81
N GLY A 519 27.84 -12.55 3.90
CA GLY A 519 27.10 -11.43 4.49
C GLY A 519 27.03 -10.20 3.57
N ILE A 520 28.09 -9.95 2.78
CA ILE A 520 28.11 -8.87 1.78
C ILE A 520 27.93 -9.43 0.37
N LEU A 521 28.76 -10.39 -0.04
CA LEU A 521 28.79 -10.93 -1.40
C LEU A 521 28.81 -12.46 -1.42
N GLY A 522 27.93 -13.10 -2.20
CA GLY A 522 27.97 -14.55 -2.39
C GLY A 522 29.21 -14.99 -3.18
N TYR A 523 29.32 -14.56 -4.43
CA TYR A 523 30.33 -15.06 -5.37
C TYR A 523 30.89 -14.01 -6.32
N VAL A 524 32.18 -14.15 -6.67
CA VAL A 524 32.83 -13.38 -7.74
C VAL A 524 33.98 -14.16 -8.42
N ASN A 525 34.12 -14.00 -9.73
CA ASN A 525 35.17 -14.65 -10.53
C ASN A 525 35.90 -13.67 -11.48
N TYR A 526 36.07 -12.44 -11.04
CA TYR A 526 36.64 -11.37 -11.86
C TYR A 526 37.62 -10.52 -11.06
N ALA A 527 38.83 -10.36 -11.60
CA ALA A 527 39.93 -9.68 -10.92
C ALA A 527 39.68 -8.18 -10.69
N GLY A 528 38.89 -7.52 -11.54
CA GLY A 528 38.69 -6.06 -11.43
C GLY A 528 37.64 -5.63 -10.41
N PHE A 529 36.86 -6.58 -9.86
CA PHE A 529 35.81 -6.29 -8.89
C PHE A 529 36.37 -5.53 -7.68
N LYS A 530 35.57 -4.64 -7.08
CA LYS A 530 35.97 -3.86 -5.91
C LYS A 530 34.94 -3.95 -4.80
N VAL A 531 35.39 -4.30 -3.60
CA VAL A 531 34.61 -4.24 -2.37
C VAL A 531 35.39 -3.46 -1.31
N SER A 532 34.74 -2.47 -0.69
CA SER A 532 35.41 -1.59 0.27
C SER A 532 34.42 -1.00 1.29
N ASN A 533 34.86 -0.74 2.51
CA ASN A 533 34.06 -0.06 3.54
C ASN A 533 32.72 -0.77 3.77
N CYS A 534 32.72 -2.07 4.03
CA CYS A 534 31.49 -2.84 4.21
C CYS A 534 31.48 -3.58 5.53
N VAL A 535 30.29 -3.81 6.08
CA VAL A 535 30.14 -4.42 7.40
C VAL A 535 29.13 -5.56 7.39
N ASN A 536 29.48 -6.69 7.98
CA ASN A 536 28.51 -7.73 8.32
C ASN A 536 28.35 -7.85 9.84
N VAL A 537 27.20 -7.44 10.36
CA VAL A 537 26.79 -7.74 11.75
C VAL A 537 25.66 -8.75 11.83
N GLY A 538 25.08 -9.08 10.67
CA GLY A 538 24.08 -10.12 10.51
C GLY A 538 24.65 -11.54 10.62
N THR A 539 23.77 -12.50 10.88
CA THR A 539 24.16 -13.92 10.98
C THR A 539 24.35 -14.53 9.60
N VAL A 540 25.43 -15.29 9.40
CA VAL A 540 25.70 -16.04 8.17
C VAL A 540 25.86 -17.53 8.50
N SER A 541 25.18 -18.40 7.77
CA SER A 541 25.34 -19.86 7.91
C SER A 541 25.34 -20.58 6.55
N GLY A 542 26.26 -21.51 6.37
CA GLY A 542 26.41 -22.36 5.20
C GLY A 542 27.62 -23.29 5.35
N ASN A 543 27.99 -24.00 4.29
CA ASN A 543 29.23 -24.79 4.27
C ASN A 543 30.45 -23.86 4.33
N GLU A 544 31.33 -24.01 5.31
CA GLU A 544 32.55 -23.21 5.49
C GLU A 544 33.47 -23.13 4.26
N SER A 545 33.42 -24.14 3.38
CA SER A 545 34.14 -24.12 2.10
C SER A 545 33.72 -22.97 1.20
N TYR A 546 32.41 -22.66 1.21
CA TYR A 546 31.77 -21.71 0.30
C TYR A 546 31.09 -20.56 1.04
N ALA A 547 31.15 -20.52 2.38
CA ALA A 547 30.48 -19.54 3.21
C ALA A 547 31.46 -18.74 4.05
N GLY A 548 31.31 -17.40 4.03
CA GLY A 548 32.10 -16.48 4.84
C GLY A 548 31.28 -15.30 5.35
N GLN A 549 31.72 -14.68 6.44
CA GLN A 549 31.03 -13.54 7.06
C GLN A 549 30.91 -12.34 6.11
N ILE A 550 31.93 -12.09 5.29
CA ILE A 550 31.90 -11.04 4.27
C ILE A 550 31.56 -11.64 2.92
N MET A 551 32.32 -12.64 2.48
CA MET A 551 32.21 -13.17 1.13
C MET A 551 32.19 -14.70 1.13
N GLY A 552 31.31 -15.29 0.31
CA GLY A 552 31.25 -16.73 0.14
C GLY A 552 32.49 -17.28 -0.56
N ARG A 553 32.65 -16.94 -1.84
CA ARG A 553 33.83 -17.38 -2.61
C ARG A 553 34.27 -16.36 -3.64
N GLN A 554 35.58 -16.21 -3.75
CA GLN A 554 36.23 -15.54 -4.86
C GLN A 554 37.22 -16.49 -5.55
N VAL A 555 37.13 -16.60 -6.88
CA VAL A 555 37.92 -17.59 -7.65
C VAL A 555 39.17 -17.01 -8.31
N LYS A 556 39.11 -15.78 -8.82
CA LYS A 556 40.27 -15.11 -9.44
C LYS A 556 40.90 -14.13 -8.46
N ALA A 557 42.23 -14.07 -8.43
CA ALA A 557 42.96 -13.05 -7.67
C ALA A 557 42.52 -11.63 -8.06
N MET A 558 42.28 -10.76 -7.08
CA MET A 558 41.83 -9.38 -7.34
C MET A 558 42.99 -8.47 -7.71
N SER A 559 42.78 -7.65 -8.72
CA SER A 559 43.65 -6.55 -9.14
C SER A 559 43.65 -5.39 -8.13
N THR A 560 42.62 -5.27 -7.30
CA THR A 560 42.53 -4.35 -6.16
C THR A 560 42.02 -5.14 -4.98
N LEU A 561 42.79 -5.22 -3.90
CA LEU A 561 42.41 -6.01 -2.74
C LEU A 561 41.15 -5.42 -2.06
N PRO A 562 40.30 -6.27 -1.45
CA PRO A 562 39.29 -5.80 -0.52
C PRO A 562 39.89 -4.93 0.58
N THR A 563 39.22 -3.85 0.99
CA THR A 563 39.68 -2.97 2.07
C THR A 563 38.56 -2.59 3.03
N ASP A 564 38.93 -2.33 4.29
CA ASP A 564 38.02 -1.75 5.30
C ASP A 564 36.72 -2.54 5.46
N LEU A 565 36.85 -3.87 5.51
CA LEU A 565 35.74 -4.79 5.74
C LEU A 565 35.71 -5.20 7.21
N TYR A 566 34.53 -5.20 7.82
CA TYR A 566 34.37 -5.55 9.23
C TYR A 566 33.27 -6.59 9.42
N TYR A 567 33.48 -7.53 10.32
CA TYR A 567 32.46 -8.49 10.70
C TYR A 567 32.46 -8.77 12.19
N LEU A 568 31.29 -9.10 12.74
CA LEU A 568 31.15 -9.44 14.15
C LEU A 568 31.93 -10.72 14.47
N ASP A 569 32.81 -10.64 15.46
CA ASP A 569 33.62 -11.76 15.95
C ASP A 569 32.79 -12.79 16.74
N GLY A 570 33.35 -13.98 16.96
CA GLY A 570 32.70 -15.07 17.69
C GLY A 570 31.69 -15.88 16.88
N GLN A 571 31.62 -15.65 15.56
CA GLN A 571 30.85 -16.47 14.63
C GLN A 571 31.66 -17.70 14.17
N THR A 572 30.98 -18.74 13.68
CA THR A 572 31.64 -19.99 13.25
C THR A 572 32.41 -19.86 11.93
N LEU A 573 31.94 -19.02 11.02
CA LEU A 573 32.56 -18.81 9.71
C LEU A 573 33.68 -17.75 9.77
N LYS A 574 34.71 -17.94 8.95
CA LYS A 574 35.75 -16.93 8.68
C LYS A 574 35.19 -15.77 7.85
N ALA A 575 35.99 -14.72 7.64
CA ALA A 575 35.62 -13.61 6.76
C ALA A 575 35.26 -14.05 5.32
N PHE A 576 36.03 -15.02 4.79
CA PHE A 576 35.88 -15.58 3.44
C PHE A 576 35.71 -17.10 3.55
N GLY A 577 34.92 -17.71 2.66
CA GLY A 577 34.85 -19.17 2.55
C GLY A 577 36.21 -19.76 2.13
N THR A 578 36.52 -20.98 2.58
CA THR A 578 37.90 -21.52 2.48
C THR A 578 38.34 -21.85 1.06
N GLU A 579 37.42 -21.99 0.10
CA GLU A 579 37.70 -22.16 -1.33
C GLU A 579 37.92 -20.83 -2.07
N THR A 580 38.13 -19.74 -1.31
CA THR A 580 38.53 -18.44 -1.85
C THR A 580 40.01 -18.43 -2.23
N GLU A 581 40.33 -17.79 -3.35
CA GLU A 581 41.70 -17.53 -3.78
C GLU A 581 42.48 -16.80 -2.67
N THR A 582 43.57 -17.41 -2.20
CA THR A 582 44.22 -17.06 -0.93
C THR A 582 44.85 -15.68 -0.93
N SER A 583 45.36 -15.21 -2.07
CA SER A 583 45.99 -13.88 -2.17
C SER A 583 44.98 -12.73 -2.01
N SER A 584 43.68 -13.05 -2.12
CA SER A 584 42.60 -12.07 -2.05
C SER A 584 41.72 -12.17 -0.81
N ALA A 585 41.92 -13.20 0.02
CA ALA A 585 41.22 -13.37 1.30
C ALA A 585 41.81 -12.46 2.40
N THR A 586 41.81 -11.14 2.17
CA THR A 586 42.42 -10.12 3.04
C THR A 586 41.52 -8.89 3.19
N GLY A 587 41.94 -7.92 4.00
CA GLY A 587 41.23 -6.65 4.18
C GLY A 587 39.96 -6.71 5.04
N ALA A 588 39.68 -7.87 5.64
CA ALA A 588 38.58 -8.07 6.57
C ALA A 588 39.07 -8.24 8.01
N THR A 589 38.44 -7.50 8.93
CA THR A 589 38.78 -7.46 10.36
C THR A 589 37.60 -7.96 11.18
N ALA A 590 37.83 -8.99 12.01
CA ALA A 590 36.87 -9.38 13.03
C ALA A 590 36.85 -8.31 14.14
N VAL A 591 35.67 -7.92 14.58
CA VAL A 591 35.48 -6.90 15.62
C VAL A 591 34.48 -7.37 16.66
N THR A 592 34.70 -7.04 17.93
CA THR A 592 33.75 -7.40 18.99
C THR A 592 32.51 -6.51 18.93
N ALA A 593 31.44 -6.92 19.63
CA ALA A 593 30.23 -6.11 19.77
C ALA A 593 30.54 -4.75 20.42
N GLU A 594 31.48 -4.70 21.37
CA GLU A 594 31.92 -3.47 22.03
C GLU A 594 32.65 -2.54 21.06
N GLN A 595 33.50 -3.07 20.18
CA GLN A 595 34.18 -2.26 19.16
C GLN A 595 33.19 -1.72 18.11
N LEU A 596 32.16 -2.49 17.77
CA LEU A 596 31.07 -2.02 16.90
C LEU A 596 30.26 -0.90 17.56
N ALA A 597 30.01 -0.98 18.87
CA ALA A 597 29.24 0.01 19.63
C ALA A 597 30.05 1.26 20.03
N SER A 598 31.39 1.20 19.98
CA SER A 598 32.25 2.27 20.52
C SER A 598 32.44 3.48 19.61
N GLY A 599 32.02 3.40 18.34
CA GLY A 599 32.37 4.40 17.32
C GLY A 599 33.67 4.11 16.57
N GLU A 600 34.48 3.15 17.04
CA GLU A 600 35.75 2.78 16.40
C GLU A 600 35.56 2.40 14.93
N VAL A 601 34.66 1.45 14.68
CA VAL A 601 34.42 0.92 13.34
C VAL A 601 33.78 2.00 12.45
N CYS A 602 32.85 2.79 12.99
CA CYS A 602 32.23 3.91 12.26
C CYS A 602 33.27 4.95 11.82
N TYR A 603 34.22 5.31 12.70
CA TYR A 603 35.28 6.25 12.36
C TYR A 603 36.21 5.68 11.29
N LYS A 604 36.66 4.42 11.44
CA LYS A 604 37.54 3.75 10.47
C LYS A 604 36.91 3.61 9.09
N LEU A 605 35.62 3.28 9.02
CA LEU A 605 34.86 3.16 7.77
C LEU A 605 34.76 4.48 6.99
N ASN A 606 34.81 5.63 7.68
CA ASN A 606 34.91 6.93 7.03
C ASN A 606 36.37 7.23 6.65
N GLY A 607 37.34 6.92 7.53
CA GLY A 607 38.76 7.17 7.28
C GLY A 607 39.03 8.62 6.85
N ASP A 608 39.86 8.80 5.82
CA ASP A 608 40.18 10.11 5.24
C ASP A 608 39.21 10.54 4.11
N GLN A 609 38.03 9.91 4.01
CA GLN A 609 37.07 10.25 2.96
C GLN A 609 36.52 11.68 3.15
N SER A 610 36.51 12.46 2.06
CA SER A 610 35.92 13.81 2.06
C SER A 610 34.40 13.81 2.24
N VAL A 611 33.75 12.70 1.88
CA VAL A 611 32.32 12.46 2.08
C VAL A 611 32.14 11.46 3.21
N ILE A 612 31.40 11.87 4.23
CA ILE A 612 31.05 10.98 5.36
C ILE A 612 29.84 10.14 4.97
N ASN A 613 30.00 8.83 5.08
CA ASN A 613 28.98 7.85 4.72
C ASN A 613 28.44 7.10 5.94
N TRP A 614 29.22 7.02 7.02
CA TRP A 614 28.89 6.27 8.22
C TRP A 614 28.67 7.20 9.41
N TYR A 615 27.62 6.91 10.15
CA TYR A 615 27.17 7.64 11.32
C TYR A 615 26.92 6.64 12.45
N GLN A 616 27.03 7.09 13.70
CA GLN A 616 26.72 6.29 14.86
C GLN A 616 26.46 7.20 16.06
N THR A 617 25.31 7.03 16.70
CA THR A 617 24.97 7.67 17.96
C THR A 617 25.59 6.84 19.09
N LEU A 618 26.52 7.44 19.82
CA LEU A 618 27.24 6.79 20.91
C LEU A 618 26.51 6.99 22.24
N PRO A 619 26.76 6.12 23.24
CA PRO A 619 26.17 6.28 24.57
C PRO A 619 26.42 7.67 25.15
N SER A 620 25.35 8.31 25.61
CA SER A 620 25.36 9.62 26.28
C SER A 620 24.92 9.48 27.74
N SER A 621 25.32 10.44 28.58
CA SER A 621 24.75 10.59 29.93
C SER A 621 23.26 10.95 29.91
N ASP A 622 22.77 11.47 28.77
CA ASP A 622 21.34 11.66 28.53
C ASP A 622 20.69 10.34 28.09
N VAL A 623 20.00 9.70 29.04
CA VAL A 623 19.30 8.42 28.85
C VAL A 623 18.13 8.47 27.86
N THR A 624 17.74 9.65 27.38
CA THR A 624 16.73 9.78 26.32
C THR A 624 17.28 9.51 24.91
N ILE A 625 18.60 9.54 24.74
CA ILE A 625 19.28 9.26 23.48
C ILE A 625 19.65 7.77 23.45
N LEU A 626 18.99 7.00 22.58
CA LEU A 626 19.33 5.60 22.37
C LEU A 626 20.60 5.48 21.51
N ALA A 627 21.60 4.80 22.04
CA ALA A 627 22.85 4.53 21.33
C ALA A 627 22.65 3.47 20.25
N ASP A 628 23.35 3.65 19.13
CA ASP A 628 23.38 2.70 18.03
C ASP A 628 24.38 1.57 18.35
N PRO A 629 23.97 0.30 18.27
CA PRO A 629 24.84 -0.84 18.57
C PRO A 629 25.91 -1.09 17.49
N TYR A 630 25.82 -0.41 16.34
CA TYR A 630 26.68 -0.58 15.19
C TYR A 630 26.65 0.67 14.29
N PRO A 631 27.59 0.81 13.32
CA PRO A 631 27.55 1.87 12.32
C PRO A 631 26.25 1.88 11.50
N MET A 632 25.76 3.07 11.21
CA MET A 632 24.52 3.37 10.49
C MET A 632 24.82 4.20 9.24
N LEU A 633 23.97 4.09 8.22
CA LEU A 633 24.08 4.86 6.97
C LEU A 633 23.19 6.11 6.95
N GLN A 634 22.16 6.18 7.81
CA GLN A 634 21.26 7.33 7.82
C GLN A 634 21.91 8.55 8.49
N THR A 635 21.73 9.71 7.89
CA THR A 635 22.26 10.98 8.38
C THR A 635 21.56 11.52 9.63
N SER A 636 20.47 10.87 10.06
CA SER A 636 19.80 11.15 11.33
C SER A 636 20.63 10.73 12.55
N HIS A 637 21.60 9.84 12.36
CA HIS A 637 22.55 9.45 13.39
C HIS A 637 23.75 10.41 13.42
N GLN A 638 24.51 10.38 14.51
CA GLN A 638 25.55 11.38 14.75
C GLN A 638 26.88 11.02 14.08
N ARG A 639 27.68 12.02 13.71
CA ARG A 639 29.05 11.78 13.22
C ARG A 639 29.93 11.30 14.37
N VAL A 640 30.84 10.38 14.10
CA VAL A 640 31.88 9.97 15.05
C VAL A 640 33.20 10.68 14.75
N TRP A 641 33.84 11.19 15.79
CA TRP A 641 35.17 11.78 15.80
C TRP A 641 36.11 10.93 16.64
N CYS A 642 37.42 10.96 16.35
CA CYS A 642 38.44 10.28 17.15
C CYS A 642 39.47 11.31 17.67
N TYR A 643 39.80 11.23 18.95
CA TYR A 643 40.82 12.05 19.61
C TYR A 643 41.65 11.18 20.57
N ASP A 644 42.96 11.09 20.37
CA ASP A 644 43.88 10.23 21.16
C ASP A 644 43.36 8.80 21.37
N GLY A 645 42.70 8.23 20.33
CA GLY A 645 42.13 6.89 20.37
C GLY A 645 40.75 6.77 21.04
N VAL A 646 40.17 7.89 21.47
CA VAL A 646 38.82 7.96 22.07
C VAL A 646 37.81 8.45 21.03
N TYR A 647 36.70 7.75 20.89
CA TYR A 647 35.63 8.07 19.95
C TYR A 647 34.51 8.87 20.61
N SER A 648 33.98 9.89 19.94
CA SER A 648 32.91 10.75 20.45
C SER A 648 32.02 11.32 19.34
N ASN A 649 30.78 11.65 19.66
CA ASN A 649 29.92 12.44 18.76
C ASN A 649 30.16 13.95 18.86
N ASP A 650 30.87 14.41 19.88
CA ASP A 650 31.19 15.83 20.04
C ASP A 650 32.26 16.27 19.04
N SER A 651 31.92 17.27 18.22
CA SER A 651 32.88 17.85 17.29
C SER A 651 34.05 18.50 18.05
N PRO A 652 35.31 18.22 17.66
CA PRO A 652 36.48 18.84 18.27
C PRO A 652 36.53 20.37 18.10
N ASN A 653 35.78 20.92 17.13
CA ASN A 653 35.67 22.36 16.87
C ASN A 653 34.47 23.03 17.57
N GLY A 654 33.57 22.26 18.20
CA GLY A 654 32.29 22.74 18.74
C GLY A 654 32.35 23.55 20.04
N ILE A 655 33.52 23.70 20.66
CA ILE A 655 33.71 24.48 21.90
C ILE A 655 34.17 25.93 21.61
N ASN A 656 34.39 26.31 20.34
CA ASN A 656 34.70 27.71 20.01
C ASN A 656 33.50 28.67 20.19
N SER A 657 32.31 28.20 20.59
CA SER A 657 31.13 29.03 20.87
C SER A 657 30.78 29.17 22.35
N LEU A 658 31.57 28.63 23.30
CA LEU A 658 31.46 29.06 24.68
C LEU A 658 32.15 30.42 24.82
N THR A 659 31.43 31.50 24.48
CA THR A 659 31.70 32.81 25.09
C THR A 659 31.43 32.66 26.59
N PRO A 660 32.44 32.62 27.47
CA PRO A 660 32.17 32.58 28.89
C PRO A 660 31.80 34.00 29.29
N THR A 661 30.56 34.24 29.68
CA THR A 661 30.14 35.44 30.42
C THR A 661 30.65 35.38 31.87
N PHE A 662 31.95 35.10 32.05
CA PHE A 662 32.57 35.12 33.37
C PHE A 662 33.77 36.06 33.36
N SER A 663 33.70 37.03 34.26
CA SER A 663 34.70 38.05 34.53
C SER A 663 36.08 37.42 34.77
N ARG A 664 37.06 37.92 34.01
CA ARG A 664 38.46 37.48 33.96
C ARG A 664 39.15 37.53 35.32
N GLY A 665 39.68 36.38 35.76
CA GLY A 665 40.93 36.30 36.50
C GLY A 665 41.93 35.51 35.66
N GLU A 666 43.00 36.15 35.18
CA GLU A 666 44.05 35.49 34.39
C GLU A 666 44.60 34.27 35.14
N GLY A 667 44.68 33.11 34.46
CA GLY A 667 45.28 31.89 35.03
C GLY A 667 44.33 30.91 35.71
N THR A 668 43.00 31.12 35.62
CA THR A 668 42.02 30.19 36.21
C THR A 668 41.78 28.97 35.30
N ILE A 669 41.83 27.77 35.89
CA ILE A 669 41.68 26.48 35.19
C ILE A 669 40.26 25.96 35.40
N TYR A 670 39.61 25.47 34.33
CA TYR A 670 38.28 24.85 34.40
C TYR A 670 38.29 23.46 33.77
N ASN A 671 37.38 22.58 34.22
CA ASN A 671 37.06 21.34 33.51
C ASN A 671 36.05 21.60 32.38
N LEU A 672 35.78 20.57 31.58
CA LEU A 672 34.78 20.61 30.48
C LEU A 672 33.35 20.95 30.96
N ALA A 673 33.03 20.71 32.24
CA ALA A 673 31.75 21.04 32.85
C ALA A 673 31.69 22.49 33.40
N GLY A 674 32.72 23.31 33.16
CA GLY A 674 32.77 24.69 33.64
C GLY A 674 33.08 24.86 35.13
N GLN A 675 33.47 23.78 35.83
CA GLN A 675 33.87 23.84 37.24
C GLN A 675 35.32 24.31 37.36
N ARG A 676 35.57 25.23 38.27
CA ARG A 676 36.92 25.74 38.57
C ARG A 676 37.78 24.65 39.21
N LEU A 677 38.97 24.45 38.69
CA LEU A 677 40.00 23.54 39.20
C LEU A 677 41.12 24.32 39.89
N SER A 678 41.73 23.71 40.90
CA SER A 678 42.90 24.27 41.59
C SER A 678 44.23 23.98 40.88
N ARG A 679 44.26 22.99 39.96
CA ARG A 679 45.42 22.59 39.16
C ARG A 679 44.96 21.87 37.89
N MET A 680 45.83 21.78 36.87
CA MET A 680 45.53 20.97 35.67
C MET A 680 45.41 19.50 36.04
N HIS A 681 44.34 18.85 35.58
CA HIS A 681 44.13 17.40 35.69
C HIS A 681 44.55 16.71 34.39
N LYS A 682 44.82 15.41 34.47
CA LYS A 682 45.12 14.58 33.29
C LYS A 682 43.91 14.60 32.34
N GLY A 683 44.11 15.00 31.09
CA GLY A 683 43.03 15.22 30.12
C GLY A 683 42.81 16.69 29.76
N ILE A 684 41.56 17.05 29.45
CA ILE A 684 41.24 18.36 28.85
C ILE A 684 40.99 19.42 29.94
N ASN A 685 41.74 20.51 29.87
CA ASN A 685 41.61 21.68 30.75
C ASN A 685 41.27 22.93 29.90
N ILE A 686 40.53 23.88 30.47
CA ILE A 686 40.24 25.18 29.84
C ILE A 686 40.96 26.27 30.63
N ILE A 687 41.85 27.02 29.96
CA ILE A 687 42.64 28.11 30.55
C ILE A 687 42.53 29.32 29.62
N ASN A 688 42.07 30.47 30.15
CA ASN A 688 41.87 31.70 29.38
C ASN A 688 41.02 31.49 28.10
N GLY A 689 40.00 30.64 28.18
CA GLY A 689 39.13 30.29 27.05
C GLY A 689 39.79 29.39 25.99
N LYS A 690 41.01 28.90 26.23
CA LYS A 690 41.72 27.97 25.34
C LYS A 690 41.80 26.58 25.95
N LYS A 691 41.61 25.56 25.12
CA LYS A 691 41.80 24.16 25.49
C LYS A 691 43.29 23.87 25.65
N ILE A 692 43.68 23.32 26.80
CA ILE A 692 45.04 22.86 27.11
C ILE A 692 44.97 21.41 27.60
N ILE A 693 45.80 20.55 27.01
CA ILE A 693 45.82 19.11 27.28
C ILE A 693 47.06 18.82 28.12
N LYS A 694 46.86 18.16 29.27
CA LYS A 694 47.89 17.92 30.28
C LYS A 694 48.10 16.45 30.57
#